data_AF-A0ABD3KDS2-F1
#
_entry.id   AF-A0ABD3KDS2-F1
#
_cell.length_a   1.000
_cell.length_b   1.000
_cell.length_c   1.000
_cell.angle_alpha   90.00
_cell.angle_beta   90.00
_cell.angle_gamma   90.00
#
_symmetry.space_group_name_H-M   'P 1'
#
loop_
_entity.id
_entity.type
_entity.pdbx_description
1 polymer ?
#
loop_
_entity_poly.entity_id
_entity_poly.type
_entity_poly.pdbx_seq_one_letter_code
_entity_poly.pdbx_strand_id
1 'polypeptide(L)'
;MGEELTLTGLLKKAAQDFPDRIAVSACGKFGLTHARLRELVDHAAALLATSGVVAGDVVALVFPNTVEFVILFLAVIRCRATAAPLDPIYTAAEFKFYLSHSRSKFLLIPREGNLRARSAASELNIPRLIAKLHSANSRITLSSTDVEPSLDSMSEVVNDPSDIALLLHTSSATGCPKRMLLTQRNLASSVRNIKREFELTESDSTVIVLPLFHVHSLVAGLLSSLAAGAAVALPAVVRFSVPTFLGDMKSYNATWYTADASLHQIILDHHLSKPKPACPNLRFIVSCSVSLAPSIRDRLKETFGAPVVEAYAMTEATRLTASDPLPEDGEQEPRSVGRPVGQEMVTSDERGAIQAAMAGGVSREVCIRGLNVTEGYKNNPKLNKQAFRFRLFRTGGVGYIRPDAGLLRSRFLPDKLEVDSAYRSNDTPEGNNAPKTTKENKTETEGGGEEGGLSLTLTIKFEKFSGPKQFSYEELMIATADRKILGRGGFGVVYEGHIGDACTHVAVKVLTSNSGQGIKEYESEVMALSQLRHKNLVPLIGYCHEADKFILVYKFMSKGSLDDHLFNGGTSLNWESRYKIAKGLALALYYLHEQCDQYVIHRDIKSSNVMLDEKFNAKLGDFGLARLVDHARGPKTTQLMGTWGYAAPEYCATGKASKETDVYSFGVVLLEIGSGRRVIDSERGLGLAQWLWMQYGPDKLAHAVDSRLGKDFDKKQAEALMMVGLRCAHPIATSRPSIEDAMDVLNLKAKMKPRELPLKIPQSAHSIDRKVSPGCLGF
;
A
#
# COMPACT_ATOMS: atom_id res chain seq x y z
N MET A 1 8.05 25.49 -33.10
CA MET A 1 7.53 25.77 -31.73
C MET A 1 6.48 24.77 -31.25
N GLY A 2 5.60 24.22 -32.10
CA GLY A 2 4.59 23.24 -31.67
C GLY A 2 5.12 21.87 -31.22
N GLU A 3 6.15 21.32 -31.88
CA GLU A 3 6.65 19.97 -31.58
C GLU A 3 7.19 19.82 -30.15
N GLU A 4 7.91 20.82 -29.63
CA GLU A 4 8.44 20.75 -28.26
C GLU A 4 7.32 20.70 -27.21
N LEU A 5 6.11 21.18 -27.50
CA LEU A 5 4.98 21.16 -26.56
C LEU A 5 4.37 19.76 -26.36
N THR A 6 4.85 18.74 -27.09
CA THR A 6 4.40 17.35 -26.96
C THR A 6 5.49 16.46 -26.37
N LEU A 7 5.11 15.38 -25.70
CA LEU A 7 6.09 14.41 -25.18
C LEU A 7 6.81 13.73 -26.34
N THR A 8 6.07 13.33 -27.37
CA THR A 8 6.66 12.69 -28.56
C THR A 8 7.69 13.59 -29.25
N GLY A 9 7.43 14.90 -29.35
CA GLY A 9 8.39 15.86 -29.90
C GLY A 9 9.62 16.08 -29.02
N LEU A 10 9.47 16.11 -27.69
CA LEU A 10 10.63 16.15 -26.78
C LEU A 10 11.54 14.93 -26.95
N LEU A 11 10.96 13.73 -27.05
CA LEU A 11 11.72 12.49 -27.20
C LEU A 11 12.34 12.37 -28.59
N LYS A 12 11.65 12.85 -29.64
CA LYS A 12 12.22 12.97 -30.99
C LYS A 12 13.47 13.86 -30.98
N LYS A 13 13.41 15.01 -30.32
CA LYS A 13 14.55 15.92 -30.15
C LYS A 13 15.70 15.26 -29.39
N ALA A 14 15.42 14.63 -28.25
CA ALA A 14 16.45 13.91 -27.48
C ALA A 14 17.16 12.82 -28.31
N ALA A 15 16.42 12.08 -29.14
CA ALA A 15 17.01 11.08 -30.04
C ALA A 15 17.80 11.66 -31.22
N GLN A 16 17.55 12.91 -31.61
CA GLN A 16 18.34 13.63 -32.61
C GLN A 16 19.60 14.23 -32.00
N ASP A 17 19.50 14.76 -30.78
CA ASP A 17 20.62 15.39 -30.08
C ASP A 17 21.61 14.34 -29.52
N PHE A 18 21.11 13.16 -29.11
CA PHE A 18 21.89 12.11 -28.44
C PHE A 18 21.70 10.70 -29.06
N PRO A 19 21.86 10.52 -30.37
CA PRO A 19 21.46 9.30 -31.08
C PRO A 19 22.17 8.03 -30.59
N ASP A 20 23.45 8.15 -30.25
CA ASP A 20 24.31 7.02 -29.87
C ASP A 20 24.36 6.74 -28.36
N ARG A 21 23.76 7.61 -27.55
CA ARG A 21 23.68 7.41 -26.09
C ARG A 21 22.68 6.31 -25.77
N ILE A 22 22.97 5.52 -24.73
CA ILE A 22 22.05 4.49 -24.24
C ILE A 22 20.82 5.17 -23.64
N ALA A 23 19.64 4.78 -24.14
CA ALA A 23 18.34 5.25 -23.65
C ALA A 23 17.75 4.28 -22.63
N VAL A 24 17.66 2.99 -22.98
CA VAL A 24 17.02 1.97 -22.15
C VAL A 24 17.85 0.69 -22.16
N SER A 25 18.13 0.15 -20.97
CA SER A 25 18.81 -1.14 -20.79
C SER A 25 17.87 -2.15 -20.15
N ALA A 26 17.74 -3.32 -20.75
CA ALA A 26 17.18 -4.49 -20.06
C ALA A 26 18.30 -5.16 -19.26
N CYS A 27 18.22 -5.14 -17.92
CA CYS A 27 19.34 -5.60 -17.11
C CYS A 27 19.78 -7.02 -17.48
N GLY A 28 21.07 -7.19 -17.80
CA GLY A 28 21.67 -8.48 -18.15
C GLY A 28 21.31 -9.03 -19.54
N LYS A 29 20.68 -8.23 -20.42
CA LYS A 29 20.34 -8.62 -21.80
C LYS A 29 21.00 -7.73 -22.85
N PHE A 30 20.49 -6.52 -23.02
CA PHE A 30 20.96 -5.57 -24.04
C PHE A 30 20.51 -4.13 -23.72
N GLY A 31 21.21 -3.16 -24.31
CA GLY A 31 20.86 -1.75 -24.27
C GLY A 31 20.37 -1.26 -25.65
N LEU A 32 19.45 -0.31 -25.64
CA LEU A 32 18.99 0.42 -26.82
C LEU A 32 19.50 1.86 -26.74
N THR A 33 20.08 2.35 -27.84
CA THR A 33 20.40 3.77 -27.96
C THR A 33 19.14 4.61 -28.17
N HIS A 34 19.20 5.93 -28.02
CA HIS A 34 18.04 6.80 -28.30
C HIS A 34 17.59 6.70 -29.75
N ALA A 35 18.53 6.66 -30.72
CA ALA A 35 18.20 6.45 -32.12
C ALA A 35 17.49 5.10 -32.33
N ARG A 36 18.04 4.02 -31.74
CA ARG A 36 17.47 2.68 -31.89
C ARG A 36 16.10 2.55 -31.22
N LEU A 37 15.92 3.15 -30.05
CA LEU A 37 14.62 3.19 -29.38
C LEU A 37 13.59 3.91 -30.25
N ARG A 38 13.96 5.06 -30.85
CA ARG A 38 13.09 5.80 -31.75
C ARG A 38 12.67 4.99 -32.97
N GLU A 39 13.61 4.31 -33.62
CA GLU A 39 13.29 3.41 -34.75
C GLU A 39 12.28 2.31 -34.36
N LEU A 40 12.47 1.70 -33.18
CA LEU A 40 11.58 0.67 -32.68
C LEU A 40 10.19 1.23 -32.33
N VAL A 41 10.11 2.45 -31.81
CA VAL A 41 8.86 3.16 -31.51
C VAL A 41 8.12 3.49 -32.80
N ASP A 42 8.80 4.06 -33.81
CA ASP A 42 8.18 4.40 -35.10
C ASP A 42 7.71 3.13 -35.83
N HIS A 43 8.48 2.04 -35.78
CA HIS A 43 8.08 0.73 -36.33
C HIS A 43 6.88 0.14 -35.59
N ALA A 44 6.87 0.16 -34.25
CA ALA A 44 5.74 -0.30 -33.45
C ALA A 44 4.48 0.53 -33.70
N ALA A 45 4.62 1.86 -33.85
CA ALA A 45 3.50 2.75 -34.14
C ALA A 45 2.88 2.43 -35.51
N ALA A 46 3.71 2.17 -36.52
CA ALA A 46 3.23 1.74 -37.83
C ALA A 46 2.48 0.39 -37.75
N LEU A 47 2.98 -0.59 -37.00
CA LEU A 47 2.28 -1.86 -36.78
C LEU A 47 0.93 -1.68 -36.05
N LEU A 48 0.87 -0.80 -35.05
CA LEU A 48 -0.38 -0.49 -34.34
C LEU A 48 -1.39 0.16 -35.28
N ALA A 49 -0.96 1.10 -36.11
CA ALA A 49 -1.81 1.73 -37.13
C ALA A 49 -2.33 0.70 -38.14
N THR A 50 -1.46 -0.19 -38.65
CA THR A 50 -1.87 -1.30 -39.53
C THR A 50 -2.84 -2.28 -38.86
N SER A 51 -2.72 -2.45 -37.54
CA SER A 51 -3.65 -3.27 -36.74
C SER A 51 -5.00 -2.58 -36.48
N GLY A 52 -5.18 -1.34 -36.94
CA GLY A 52 -6.42 -0.57 -36.83
C GLY A 52 -6.49 0.40 -35.65
N VAL A 53 -5.39 0.67 -34.95
CA VAL A 53 -5.34 1.72 -33.93
C VAL A 53 -5.41 3.08 -34.62
N VAL A 54 -6.38 3.91 -34.21
CA VAL A 54 -6.55 5.28 -34.74
C VAL A 54 -6.40 6.35 -33.65
N ALA A 55 -6.30 7.61 -34.08
CA ALA A 55 -6.21 8.74 -33.15
C ALA A 55 -7.43 8.77 -32.19
N GLY A 56 -7.16 8.95 -30.90
CA GLY A 56 -8.18 8.99 -29.84
C GLY A 56 -8.60 7.63 -29.27
N ASP A 57 -8.16 6.51 -29.87
CA ASP A 57 -8.38 5.19 -29.28
C ASP A 57 -7.68 5.03 -27.93
N VAL A 58 -8.25 4.23 -27.04
CA VAL A 58 -7.61 3.83 -25.79
C VAL A 58 -7.00 2.44 -25.97
N VAL A 59 -5.71 2.31 -25.74
CA VAL A 59 -4.97 1.05 -25.85
C VAL A 59 -4.48 0.65 -24.46
N ALA A 60 -4.96 -0.49 -23.95
CA ALA A 60 -4.52 -1.02 -22.67
C ALA A 60 -3.18 -1.72 -22.78
N LEU A 61 -2.27 -1.47 -21.83
CA LEU A 61 -0.96 -2.11 -21.76
C LEU A 61 -0.84 -2.88 -20.45
N VAL A 62 -0.67 -4.19 -20.53
CA VAL A 62 -0.51 -5.07 -19.36
C VAL A 62 0.86 -5.74 -19.41
N PHE A 63 1.86 -5.04 -18.88
CA PHE A 63 3.26 -5.49 -18.88
C PHE A 63 3.89 -5.26 -17.51
N PRO A 64 4.90 -6.07 -17.14
CA PRO A 64 5.88 -5.65 -16.15
C PRO A 64 6.80 -4.57 -16.72
N ASN A 65 7.78 -4.13 -15.93
CA ASN A 65 8.77 -3.13 -16.36
C ASN A 65 9.73 -3.73 -17.41
N THR A 66 9.31 -3.77 -18.68
CA THR A 66 10.10 -4.33 -19.79
C THR A 66 10.36 -3.31 -20.89
N VAL A 67 11.31 -3.63 -21.76
CA VAL A 67 11.62 -2.79 -22.93
C VAL A 67 10.43 -2.72 -23.89
N GLU A 68 9.68 -3.82 -24.05
CA GLU A 68 8.45 -3.84 -24.84
C GLU A 68 7.41 -2.87 -24.29
N PHE A 69 7.24 -2.78 -22.96
CA PHE A 69 6.34 -1.78 -22.37
C PHE A 69 6.76 -0.37 -22.77
N VAL A 70 8.05 -0.03 -22.68
CA VAL A 70 8.55 1.30 -23.03
C VAL A 70 8.29 1.59 -24.51
N ILE A 71 8.65 0.67 -25.41
CA ILE A 71 8.45 0.84 -26.85
C ILE A 71 6.96 1.02 -27.17
N LEU A 72 6.10 0.16 -26.63
CA LEU A 72 4.67 0.18 -26.95
C LEU A 72 3.95 1.38 -26.32
N PHE A 73 4.32 1.78 -25.11
CA PHE A 73 3.77 2.99 -24.49
C PHE A 73 4.05 4.20 -25.38
N LEU A 74 5.31 4.36 -25.82
CA LEU A 74 5.72 5.44 -26.71
C LEU A 74 5.08 5.32 -28.10
N ALA A 75 4.91 4.11 -28.63
CA ALA A 75 4.27 3.86 -29.92
C ALA A 75 2.78 4.20 -29.91
N VAL A 76 2.06 3.86 -28.84
CA VAL A 76 0.63 4.20 -28.70
C VAL A 76 0.43 5.71 -28.73
N ILE A 77 1.20 6.46 -27.93
CA ILE A 77 1.08 7.92 -27.91
C ILE A 77 1.55 8.56 -29.23
N ARG A 78 2.49 7.92 -29.93
CA ARG A 78 2.95 8.31 -31.26
C ARG A 78 1.83 8.18 -32.30
N CYS A 79 0.98 7.16 -32.22
CA CYS A 79 -0.24 6.99 -33.02
C CYS A 79 -1.37 7.97 -32.70
N ARG A 80 -1.14 8.96 -31.81
CA ARG A 80 -2.19 9.84 -31.26
C ARG A 80 -3.30 9.09 -30.51
N ALA A 81 -3.01 7.86 -30.06
CA ALA A 81 -3.87 7.09 -29.18
C ALA A 81 -3.50 7.32 -27.72
N THR A 82 -4.38 6.92 -26.81
CA THR A 82 -4.21 7.02 -25.37
C THR A 82 -3.71 5.70 -24.79
N ALA A 83 -2.53 5.72 -24.18
CA ALA A 83 -2.02 4.58 -23.44
C ALA A 83 -2.73 4.45 -22.09
N ALA A 84 -3.22 3.25 -21.78
CA ALA A 84 -3.80 2.89 -20.49
C ALA A 84 -3.01 1.73 -19.84
N PRO A 85 -1.88 2.04 -19.16
CA PRO A 85 -1.16 1.04 -18.39
C PRO A 85 -2.04 0.45 -17.27
N LEU A 86 -2.02 -0.87 -17.12
CA LEU A 86 -2.75 -1.57 -16.05
C LEU A 86 -1.81 -2.51 -15.30
N ASP A 87 -2.09 -2.72 -14.02
CA ASP A 87 -1.32 -3.61 -13.17
C ASP A 87 -1.43 -5.06 -13.68
N PRO A 88 -0.31 -5.73 -14.01
CA PRO A 88 -0.32 -7.12 -14.47
C PRO A 88 -0.83 -8.12 -13.42
N ILE A 89 -0.92 -7.75 -12.14
CA ILE A 89 -1.35 -8.66 -11.06
C ILE A 89 -2.86 -8.71 -10.86
N TYR A 90 -3.63 -7.84 -11.53
CA TYR A 90 -5.08 -7.79 -11.40
C TYR A 90 -5.73 -9.16 -11.65
N THR A 91 -6.87 -9.36 -10.99
CA THR A 91 -7.79 -10.47 -11.23
C THR A 91 -8.51 -10.29 -12.57
N ALA A 92 -9.10 -11.36 -13.11
CA ALA A 92 -9.88 -11.27 -14.35
C ALA A 92 -11.07 -10.29 -14.22
N ALA A 93 -11.72 -10.25 -13.06
CA ALA A 93 -12.81 -9.32 -12.78
C ALA A 93 -12.34 -7.86 -12.78
N GLU A 94 -11.18 -7.58 -12.16
CA GLU A 94 -10.57 -6.24 -12.18
C GLU A 94 -10.15 -5.84 -13.60
N PHE A 95 -9.52 -6.73 -14.38
CA PHE A 95 -9.22 -6.45 -15.78
C PHE A 95 -10.49 -6.14 -16.59
N LYS A 96 -11.55 -6.94 -16.42
CA LYS A 96 -12.82 -6.71 -17.11
C LYS A 96 -13.40 -5.34 -16.76
N PHE A 97 -13.38 -4.98 -15.48
CA PHE A 97 -13.79 -3.66 -15.02
C PHE A 97 -12.96 -2.56 -15.69
N TYR A 98 -11.63 -2.59 -15.60
CA TYR A 98 -10.79 -1.50 -16.10
C TYR A 98 -10.76 -1.41 -17.63
N LEU A 99 -10.77 -2.52 -18.35
CA LEU A 99 -10.85 -2.54 -19.81
C LEU A 99 -12.17 -1.94 -20.31
N SER A 100 -13.28 -2.31 -19.68
CA SER A 100 -14.60 -1.74 -20.00
C SER A 100 -14.70 -0.26 -19.62
N HIS A 101 -14.27 0.09 -18.41
CA HIS A 101 -14.37 1.45 -17.88
C HIS A 101 -13.51 2.44 -18.69
N SER A 102 -12.29 2.04 -19.06
CA SER A 102 -11.42 2.82 -19.96
C SER A 102 -11.91 2.89 -21.41
N ARG A 103 -12.86 2.02 -21.80
CA ARG A 103 -13.30 1.80 -23.18
C ARG A 103 -12.14 1.43 -24.09
N SER A 104 -11.28 0.53 -23.60
CA SER A 104 -10.12 0.04 -24.34
C SER A 104 -10.53 -0.62 -25.65
N LYS A 105 -9.87 -0.23 -26.74
CA LYS A 105 -10.06 -0.78 -28.09
C LYS A 105 -9.11 -1.91 -28.41
N PHE A 106 -7.92 -1.89 -27.80
CA PHE A 106 -6.91 -2.93 -27.95
C PHE A 106 -6.30 -3.26 -26.60
N LEU A 107 -5.89 -4.52 -26.44
CA LEU A 107 -5.07 -4.99 -25.33
C LEU A 107 -3.69 -5.42 -25.84
N LEU A 108 -2.65 -4.76 -25.36
CA LEU A 108 -1.25 -5.14 -25.56
C LEU A 108 -0.76 -5.95 -24.36
N ILE A 109 -0.14 -7.10 -24.64
CA ILE A 109 0.43 -8.01 -23.64
C ILE A 109 1.80 -8.56 -24.07
N PRO A 110 2.67 -8.96 -23.13
CA PRO A 110 3.95 -9.58 -23.46
C PRO A 110 3.76 -10.98 -24.06
N ARG A 111 4.82 -11.53 -24.67
CA ARG A 111 4.82 -12.87 -25.29
C ARG A 111 4.37 -13.98 -24.35
N GLU A 112 4.83 -13.91 -23.11
CA GLU A 112 4.46 -14.83 -22.02
C GLU A 112 2.96 -14.76 -21.73
N GLY A 113 2.32 -13.66 -22.12
CA GLY A 113 0.91 -13.39 -21.99
C GLY A 113 0.49 -12.98 -20.58
N ASN A 114 -0.80 -12.75 -20.43
CA ASN A 114 -1.45 -12.61 -19.13
C ASN A 114 -2.83 -13.28 -19.23
N LEU A 115 -2.97 -14.47 -18.65
CA LEU A 115 -4.20 -15.28 -18.81
C LEU A 115 -5.45 -14.53 -18.32
N ARG A 116 -5.33 -13.76 -17.25
CA ARG A 116 -6.44 -13.01 -16.63
C ARG A 116 -6.88 -11.86 -17.52
N ALA A 117 -5.92 -11.07 -18.02
CA ALA A 117 -6.21 -9.99 -18.97
C ALA A 117 -6.76 -10.52 -20.30
N ARG A 118 -6.22 -11.66 -20.79
CA ARG A 118 -6.71 -12.34 -22.00
C ARG A 118 -8.16 -12.80 -21.86
N SER A 119 -8.50 -13.41 -20.72
CA SER A 119 -9.88 -13.84 -20.43
C SER A 119 -10.82 -12.64 -20.45
N ALA A 120 -10.46 -11.58 -19.73
CA ALA A 120 -11.27 -10.37 -19.65
C ALA A 120 -11.46 -9.68 -21.01
N ALA A 121 -10.39 -9.57 -21.81
CA ALA A 121 -10.46 -8.99 -23.15
C ALA A 121 -11.32 -9.85 -24.10
N SER A 122 -11.21 -11.18 -24.02
CA SER A 122 -12.05 -12.08 -24.81
C SER A 122 -13.53 -11.94 -24.48
N GLU A 123 -13.88 -11.82 -23.20
CA GLU A 123 -15.26 -11.59 -22.76
C GLU A 123 -15.82 -10.24 -23.24
N LEU A 124 -14.96 -9.24 -23.38
CA LEU A 124 -15.34 -7.90 -23.84
C LEU A 124 -15.20 -7.71 -25.36
N ASN A 125 -14.83 -8.77 -26.10
CA ASN A 125 -14.53 -8.71 -27.53
C ASN A 125 -13.47 -7.64 -27.90
N ILE A 126 -12.46 -7.45 -27.05
CA ILE A 126 -11.35 -6.53 -27.28
C ILE A 126 -10.22 -7.27 -28.00
N PRO A 127 -9.81 -6.84 -29.22
CA PRO A 127 -8.65 -7.37 -29.91
C PRO A 127 -7.38 -7.33 -29.06
N ARG A 128 -6.59 -8.41 -29.13
CA ARG A 128 -5.32 -8.54 -28.42
C ARG A 128 -4.15 -8.57 -29.38
N LEU A 129 -3.09 -7.84 -29.06
CA LEU A 129 -1.81 -7.89 -29.77
C LEU A 129 -0.72 -8.32 -28.79
N ILE A 130 0.04 -9.34 -29.16
CA ILE A 130 1.13 -9.84 -28.33
C ILE A 130 2.44 -9.28 -28.86
N ALA A 131 3.16 -8.56 -28.02
CA ALA A 131 4.41 -7.91 -28.40
C ALA A 131 5.64 -8.75 -28.03
N LYS A 132 6.67 -8.68 -28.86
CA LYS A 132 7.94 -9.36 -28.62
C LYS A 132 9.11 -8.58 -29.24
N LEU A 133 10.18 -8.40 -28.48
CA LEU A 133 11.48 -7.99 -28.99
C LEU A 133 12.51 -9.12 -28.73
N HIS A 134 13.20 -9.57 -29.76
CA HIS A 134 14.12 -10.73 -29.64
C HIS A 134 15.51 -10.32 -29.16
N SER A 135 16.02 -9.20 -29.67
CA SER A 135 17.34 -8.63 -29.39
C SER A 135 17.35 -7.14 -29.74
N ALA A 136 18.40 -6.41 -29.34
CA ALA A 136 18.57 -4.99 -29.65
C ALA A 136 18.46 -4.67 -31.16
N ASN A 137 18.97 -5.57 -32.01
CA ASN A 137 19.01 -5.39 -33.46
C ASN A 137 17.76 -5.92 -34.17
N SER A 138 16.93 -6.70 -33.48
CA SER A 138 15.68 -7.21 -34.05
C SER A 138 14.61 -6.13 -34.12
N ARG A 139 13.68 -6.26 -35.08
CA ARG A 139 12.43 -5.49 -35.06
C ARG A 139 11.48 -6.03 -34.00
N ILE A 140 10.66 -5.16 -33.43
CA ILE A 140 9.53 -5.58 -32.58
C ILE A 140 8.44 -6.19 -33.44
N THR A 141 7.83 -7.28 -32.97
CA THR A 141 6.74 -7.97 -33.67
C THR A 141 5.46 -7.91 -32.85
N LEU A 142 4.31 -7.74 -33.51
CA LEU A 142 2.97 -7.87 -32.92
C LEU A 142 2.24 -9.05 -33.56
N SER A 143 1.91 -10.09 -32.78
CA SER A 143 1.29 -11.30 -33.33
C SER A 143 -0.21 -11.09 -33.59
N SER A 144 -0.50 -10.44 -34.71
CA SER A 144 -1.80 -10.40 -35.40
C SER A 144 -1.67 -9.94 -36.87
N THR A 145 -0.47 -9.58 -37.34
CA THR A 145 -0.27 -9.00 -38.67
C THR A 145 1.02 -9.57 -39.29
N ASP A 146 0.87 -10.43 -40.31
CA ASP A 146 1.94 -10.77 -41.26
C ASP A 146 2.12 -9.67 -42.33
N VAL A 147 1.54 -8.49 -42.09
CA VAL A 147 1.58 -7.33 -42.98
C VAL A 147 2.81 -6.51 -42.68
N GLU A 148 3.64 -6.24 -43.69
CA GLU A 148 4.74 -5.29 -43.55
C GLU A 148 4.19 -3.87 -43.33
N PRO A 149 4.58 -3.20 -42.22
CA PRO A 149 4.10 -1.85 -41.94
C PRO A 149 4.70 -0.83 -42.92
N SER A 150 3.89 0.08 -43.45
CA SER A 150 4.38 1.24 -44.19
C SER A 150 4.91 2.30 -43.21
N LEU A 151 6.23 2.46 -43.14
CA LEU A 151 6.87 3.48 -42.29
C LEU A 151 6.57 4.91 -42.78
N ASP A 152 6.32 5.10 -44.07
CA ASP A 152 5.96 6.40 -44.65
C ASP A 152 4.70 6.97 -44.01
N SER A 153 3.74 6.11 -43.65
CA SER A 153 2.51 6.52 -42.96
C SER A 153 2.74 7.23 -41.62
N MET A 154 3.83 6.89 -40.91
CA MET A 154 4.15 7.52 -39.62
C MET A 154 4.89 8.83 -39.78
N SER A 155 5.65 9.02 -40.85
CA SER A 155 6.42 10.26 -41.06
C SER A 155 5.54 11.52 -41.10
N GLU A 156 4.29 11.38 -41.52
CA GLU A 156 3.30 12.47 -41.62
C GLU A 156 2.49 12.69 -40.33
N VAL A 157 2.51 11.76 -39.37
CA VAL A 157 1.71 11.88 -38.15
C VAL A 157 2.29 12.98 -37.26
N VAL A 158 1.53 14.07 -37.12
CA VAL A 158 1.83 15.16 -36.17
C VAL A 158 0.99 14.97 -34.91
N ASN A 159 1.64 14.81 -33.77
CA ASN A 159 0.97 14.75 -32.47
C ASN A 159 0.57 16.16 -32.02
N ASP A 160 -0.67 16.34 -31.57
CA ASP A 160 -1.15 17.60 -31.05
C ASP A 160 -0.91 17.68 -29.53
N PRO A 161 -0.50 18.83 -28.97
CA PRO A 161 -0.37 18.99 -27.52
C PRO A 161 -1.64 18.68 -26.72
N SER A 162 -2.83 18.80 -27.30
CA SER A 162 -4.11 18.45 -26.68
C SER A 162 -4.49 16.97 -26.80
N ASP A 163 -3.76 16.17 -27.60
CA ASP A 163 -4.02 14.73 -27.70
C ASP A 163 -3.86 14.07 -26.32
N ILE A 164 -4.82 13.23 -25.92
CA ILE A 164 -4.74 12.47 -24.67
C ILE A 164 -3.72 11.34 -24.86
N ALA A 165 -2.64 11.38 -24.11
CA ALA A 165 -1.54 10.43 -24.19
C ALA A 165 -1.62 9.34 -23.14
N LEU A 166 -2.10 9.65 -21.93
CA LEU A 166 -2.12 8.72 -20.80
C LEU A 166 -3.48 8.73 -20.09
N LEU A 167 -4.05 7.54 -19.89
CA LEU A 167 -5.21 7.30 -19.05
C LEU A 167 -4.79 6.49 -17.83
N LEU A 168 -5.09 7.01 -16.65
CA LEU A 168 -4.91 6.33 -15.38
C LEU A 168 -6.22 6.29 -14.60
N HIS A 169 -6.31 5.34 -13.67
CA HIS A 169 -7.41 5.31 -12.71
C HIS A 169 -6.91 5.78 -11.36
N THR A 170 -7.55 6.80 -10.79
CA THR A 170 -7.28 7.26 -9.43
C THR A 170 -8.35 6.71 -8.49
N SER A 171 -7.98 6.34 -7.27
CA SER A 171 -8.94 5.98 -6.24
C SER A 171 -9.96 7.09 -6.01
N SER A 172 -11.22 6.71 -5.79
CA SER A 172 -12.30 7.65 -5.51
C SER A 172 -12.90 7.34 -4.15
N ALA A 173 -13.34 8.39 -3.44
CA ALA A 173 -14.11 8.24 -2.21
C ALA A 173 -15.50 7.59 -2.44
N THR A 174 -15.92 7.46 -3.70
CA THR A 174 -17.24 6.97 -4.15
C THR A 174 -17.19 5.51 -4.65
N GLY A 175 -16.14 4.74 -4.33
CA GLY A 175 -16.00 3.32 -4.67
C GLY A 175 -15.67 2.98 -6.14
N CYS A 176 -16.02 3.84 -7.11
CA CYS A 176 -15.69 3.65 -8.54
C CYS A 176 -14.44 4.46 -8.95
N PRO A 177 -13.33 3.84 -9.38
CA PRO A 177 -12.11 4.54 -9.79
C PRO A 177 -12.38 5.64 -10.83
N LYS A 178 -11.83 6.84 -10.62
CA LYS A 178 -11.99 7.98 -11.54
C LYS A 178 -11.01 7.83 -12.69
N ARG A 179 -11.47 8.09 -13.93
CA ARG A 179 -10.60 8.15 -15.11
C ARG A 179 -9.89 9.50 -15.18
N MET A 180 -8.58 9.44 -15.05
CA MET A 180 -7.70 10.58 -15.25
C MET A 180 -7.13 10.55 -16.66
N LEU A 181 -7.30 11.66 -17.38
CA LEU A 181 -6.76 11.86 -18.73
C LEU A 181 -5.64 12.90 -18.65
N LEU A 182 -4.49 12.55 -19.19
CA LEU A 182 -3.31 13.39 -19.26
C LEU A 182 -2.90 13.54 -20.74
N THR A 183 -2.76 14.78 -21.17
CA THR A 183 -2.44 15.12 -22.56
C THR A 183 -0.94 15.02 -22.85
N GLN A 184 -0.59 15.03 -24.14
CA GLN A 184 0.79 15.23 -24.62
C GLN A 184 1.45 16.44 -23.95
N ARG A 185 0.72 17.56 -23.83
CA ARG A 185 1.19 18.79 -23.16
C ARG A 185 1.41 18.57 -21.67
N ASN A 186 0.52 17.86 -20.99
CA ASN A 186 0.66 17.60 -19.56
C ASN A 186 1.95 16.82 -19.26
N LEU A 187 2.18 15.73 -20.01
CA LEU A 187 3.39 14.92 -19.90
C LEU A 187 4.64 15.73 -20.25
N ALA A 188 4.62 16.45 -21.37
CA ALA A 188 5.75 17.26 -21.82
C ALA A 188 6.11 18.37 -20.83
N SER A 189 5.12 18.96 -20.16
CA SER A 189 5.34 20.02 -19.16
C SER A 189 5.96 19.45 -17.89
N SER A 190 5.44 18.32 -17.40
CA SER A 190 5.99 17.67 -16.20
C SER A 190 7.41 17.14 -16.43
N VAL A 191 7.67 16.53 -17.58
CA VAL A 191 9.02 16.08 -17.99
C VAL A 191 10.01 17.23 -18.03
N ARG A 192 9.64 18.39 -18.60
CA ARG A 192 10.50 19.58 -18.61
C ARG A 192 10.72 20.14 -17.20
N ASN A 193 9.70 20.11 -16.35
CA ASN A 193 9.82 20.54 -14.97
C ASN A 193 10.77 19.66 -14.17
N ILE A 194 10.66 18.33 -14.29
CA ILE A 194 11.53 17.36 -13.61
C ILE A 194 12.97 17.47 -14.12
N LYS A 195 13.16 17.52 -15.45
CA LYS A 195 14.48 17.68 -16.08
C LYS A 195 15.20 18.95 -15.58
N ARG A 196 14.47 20.07 -15.48
CA ARG A 196 15.03 21.35 -15.01
C ARG A 196 15.30 21.33 -13.51
N GLU A 197 14.37 20.84 -12.69
CA GLU A 197 14.51 20.88 -11.23
C GLU A 197 15.64 20.00 -10.70
N PHE A 198 15.90 18.87 -11.36
CA PHE A 198 16.97 17.94 -10.97
C PHE A 198 18.19 18.00 -11.88
N GLU A 199 18.25 19.01 -12.76
CA GLU A 199 19.33 19.23 -13.71
C GLU A 199 19.77 17.93 -14.42
N LEU A 200 18.79 17.22 -14.98
CA LEU A 200 19.03 15.97 -15.69
C LEU A 200 19.70 16.24 -17.03
N THR A 201 20.79 15.52 -17.28
CA THR A 201 21.63 15.60 -18.47
C THR A 201 21.78 14.23 -19.14
N GLU A 202 22.40 14.17 -20.31
CA GLU A 202 22.71 12.94 -21.03
C GLU A 202 23.78 12.07 -20.35
N SER A 203 24.39 12.59 -19.27
CA SER A 203 25.35 11.85 -18.43
C SER A 203 24.68 11.15 -17.26
N ASP A 204 23.39 11.38 -17.02
CA ASP A 204 22.66 10.71 -15.95
C ASP A 204 22.25 9.29 -16.32
N SER A 205 22.12 8.47 -15.29
CA SER A 205 21.59 7.11 -15.40
C SER A 205 20.78 6.76 -14.17
N THR A 206 19.70 6.00 -14.34
CA THR A 206 18.86 5.55 -13.22
C THR A 206 18.38 4.12 -13.39
N VAL A 207 17.99 3.48 -12.30
CA VAL A 207 17.33 2.17 -12.29
C VAL A 207 15.88 2.35 -11.88
N ILE A 208 14.95 1.79 -12.67
CA ILE A 208 13.53 1.83 -12.34
C ILE A 208 13.22 0.85 -11.21
N VAL A 209 12.75 1.38 -10.09
CA VAL A 209 12.44 0.61 -8.88
C VAL A 209 10.94 0.55 -8.54
N LEU A 210 10.11 1.40 -9.17
CA LEU A 210 8.65 1.36 -9.03
C LEU A 210 7.97 0.96 -10.35
N PRO A 211 6.70 0.52 -10.31
CA PRO A 211 6.01 0.09 -11.52
C PRO A 211 5.79 1.23 -12.52
N LEU A 212 5.97 0.95 -13.81
CA LEU A 212 5.78 1.91 -14.89
C LEU A 212 4.30 2.16 -15.26
N PHE A 213 3.37 1.45 -14.64
CA PHE A 213 1.93 1.74 -14.76
C PHE A 213 1.45 2.86 -13.81
N HIS A 214 2.35 3.44 -13.01
CA HIS A 214 2.10 4.62 -12.16
C HIS A 214 2.94 5.83 -12.61
N VAL A 215 2.42 7.05 -12.39
CA VAL A 215 3.09 8.29 -12.83
C VAL A 215 4.47 8.50 -12.19
N HIS A 216 4.74 7.92 -11.02
CA HIS A 216 6.01 8.12 -10.32
C HIS A 216 7.20 7.66 -11.16
N SER A 217 7.33 6.37 -11.46
CA SER A 217 8.44 5.88 -12.29
C SER A 217 8.22 6.13 -13.78
N LEU A 218 6.97 6.18 -14.26
CA LEU A 218 6.71 6.48 -15.67
C LEU A 218 7.19 7.89 -16.03
N VAL A 219 6.76 8.91 -15.29
CA VAL A 219 7.08 10.31 -15.63
C VAL A 219 8.46 10.70 -15.11
N ALA A 220 8.76 10.46 -13.82
CA ALA A 220 10.03 10.89 -13.25
C ALA A 220 11.20 9.99 -13.68
N GLY A 221 11.11 8.69 -13.43
CA GLY A 221 12.21 7.76 -13.71
C GLY A 221 12.48 7.55 -15.21
N LEU A 222 11.43 7.25 -15.99
CA LEU A 222 11.57 6.89 -17.39
C LEU A 222 11.54 8.10 -18.33
N LEU A 223 10.41 8.79 -18.44
CA LEU A 223 10.21 9.79 -19.50
C LEU A 223 11.11 11.02 -19.33
N SER A 224 11.37 11.45 -18.09
CA SER A 224 12.25 12.60 -17.83
C SER A 224 13.71 12.29 -18.16
N SER A 225 14.18 11.08 -17.83
CA SER A 225 15.50 10.59 -18.23
C SER A 225 15.64 10.52 -19.75
N LEU A 226 14.66 9.94 -20.44
CA LEU A 226 14.70 9.85 -21.90
C LEU A 226 14.76 11.23 -22.56
N ALA A 227 13.97 12.20 -22.09
CA ALA A 227 14.00 13.56 -22.61
C ALA A 227 15.27 14.36 -22.23
N ALA A 228 16.03 13.88 -21.26
CA ALA A 228 17.35 14.42 -20.91
C ALA A 228 18.49 13.86 -21.78
N GLY A 229 18.23 12.81 -22.57
CA GLY A 229 19.30 12.04 -23.22
C GLY A 229 19.95 11.03 -22.27
N ALA A 230 19.44 10.89 -21.05
CA ALA A 230 19.95 10.01 -20.00
C ALA A 230 19.61 8.53 -20.26
N ALA A 231 20.24 7.64 -19.48
CA ALA A 231 20.02 6.20 -19.55
C ALA A 231 19.05 5.71 -18.46
N VAL A 232 18.23 4.72 -18.80
CA VAL A 232 17.28 4.07 -17.88
C VAL A 232 17.51 2.56 -17.88
N ALA A 233 17.79 1.98 -16.73
CA ALA A 233 17.90 0.53 -16.56
C ALA A 233 16.59 -0.04 -16.00
N LEU A 234 16.07 -1.07 -16.67
CA LEU A 234 14.90 -1.83 -16.24
C LEU A 234 15.38 -3.12 -15.57
N PRO A 235 14.90 -3.44 -14.35
CA PRO A 235 15.37 -4.61 -13.60
C PRO A 235 15.16 -5.90 -14.39
N ALA A 236 16.10 -6.85 -14.25
CA ALA A 236 16.09 -8.11 -15.01
C ALA A 236 14.91 -9.01 -14.64
N VAL A 237 14.41 -8.85 -13.41
CA VAL A 237 13.27 -9.56 -12.86
C VAL A 237 12.03 -8.70 -13.02
N VAL A 238 10.89 -9.36 -13.23
CA VAL A 238 9.54 -8.76 -13.43
C VAL A 238 9.16 -7.72 -12.36
N ARG A 239 9.82 -7.76 -11.18
CA ARG A 239 9.63 -6.83 -10.06
C ARG A 239 10.96 -6.37 -9.49
N PHE A 240 10.93 -5.22 -8.82
CA PHE A 240 12.07 -4.71 -8.05
C PHE A 240 12.58 -5.74 -7.04
N SER A 241 13.89 -5.91 -7.00
CA SER A 241 14.59 -6.83 -6.12
C SER A 241 15.63 -6.06 -5.30
N VAL A 242 15.37 -5.90 -4.01
CA VAL A 242 16.27 -5.20 -3.08
C VAL A 242 17.68 -5.82 -3.08
N PRO A 243 17.85 -7.17 -3.11
CA PRO A 243 19.17 -7.77 -3.15
C PRO A 243 20.00 -7.40 -4.39
N THR A 244 19.37 -7.19 -5.54
CA THR A 244 20.07 -6.84 -6.80
C THR A 244 20.26 -5.34 -6.95
N PHE A 245 19.42 -4.51 -6.31
CA PHE A 245 19.39 -3.05 -6.47
C PHE A 245 20.77 -2.39 -6.52
N LEU A 246 21.62 -2.55 -5.50
CA LEU A 246 22.94 -1.91 -5.49
C LEU A 246 23.88 -2.45 -6.57
N GLY A 247 23.74 -3.72 -6.93
CA GLY A 247 24.48 -4.33 -8.04
C GLY A 247 24.04 -3.76 -9.38
N ASP A 248 22.73 -3.58 -9.57
CA ASP A 248 22.16 -2.98 -10.77
C ASP A 248 22.58 -1.50 -10.87
N MET A 249 22.41 -0.71 -9.80
CA MET A 249 22.83 0.69 -9.78
C MET A 249 24.31 0.86 -10.15
N LYS A 250 25.19 -0.02 -9.64
CA LYS A 250 26.61 -0.01 -10.02
C LYS A 250 26.84 -0.44 -11.47
N SER A 251 26.17 -1.51 -11.92
CA SER A 251 26.35 -2.07 -13.27
C SER A 251 25.91 -1.11 -14.37
N TYR A 252 24.93 -0.27 -14.08
CA TYR A 252 24.39 0.73 -15.01
C TYR A 252 24.87 2.15 -14.71
N ASN A 253 25.90 2.32 -13.88
CA ASN A 253 26.48 3.62 -13.51
C ASN A 253 25.41 4.65 -13.08
N ALA A 254 24.43 4.20 -12.30
CA ALA A 254 23.32 5.05 -11.90
C ALA A 254 23.80 6.24 -11.08
N THR A 255 23.36 7.43 -11.45
CA THR A 255 23.68 8.72 -10.83
C THR A 255 22.56 9.20 -9.92
N TRP A 256 21.34 8.67 -10.06
CA TRP A 256 20.22 9.00 -9.19
C TRP A 256 19.15 7.90 -9.20
N TYR A 257 18.25 7.93 -8.23
CA TYR A 257 17.02 7.14 -8.27
C TYR A 257 15.88 7.85 -7.54
N THR A 258 14.64 7.41 -7.81
CA THR A 258 13.43 7.91 -7.16
C THR A 258 12.60 6.76 -6.60
N ALA A 259 12.10 6.91 -5.38
CA ALA A 259 11.27 5.90 -4.71
C ALA A 259 10.34 6.54 -3.67
N ASP A 260 9.32 5.80 -3.23
CA ASP A 260 8.50 6.19 -2.07
C ASP A 260 9.22 5.93 -0.74
N ALA A 261 8.71 6.53 0.34
CA ALA A 261 9.30 6.44 1.67
C ALA A 261 9.41 4.99 2.21
N SER A 262 8.45 4.11 1.89
CA SER A 262 8.50 2.71 2.31
C SER A 262 9.56 1.91 1.57
N LEU A 263 9.71 2.14 0.26
CA LEU A 263 10.73 1.47 -0.53
C LEU A 263 12.14 1.90 -0.11
N HIS A 264 12.32 3.19 0.22
CA HIS A 264 13.57 3.69 0.82
C HIS A 264 13.93 2.96 2.12
N GLN A 265 12.94 2.73 3.01
CA GLN A 265 13.16 1.97 4.25
C GLN A 265 13.59 0.54 3.96
N ILE A 266 12.91 -0.16 3.02
CA ILE A 266 13.26 -1.52 2.63
C ILE A 266 14.70 -1.58 2.09
N ILE A 267 15.09 -0.61 1.27
CA ILE A 267 16.46 -0.50 0.72
C ILE A 267 17.48 -0.28 1.83
N LEU A 268 17.19 0.62 2.77
CA LEU A 268 18.05 0.90 3.93
C LEU A 268 18.23 -0.32 4.82
N ASP A 269 17.14 -0.98 5.23
CA ASP A 269 17.19 -2.10 6.15
C ASP A 269 17.92 -3.31 5.53
N HIS A 270 17.76 -3.53 4.22
CA HIS A 270 18.54 -4.53 3.51
C HIS A 270 20.04 -4.16 3.45
N HIS A 271 20.38 -2.89 3.20
CA HIS A 271 21.79 -2.47 3.18
C HIS A 271 22.45 -2.62 4.56
N LEU A 272 21.76 -2.24 5.64
CA LEU A 272 22.30 -2.34 7.01
C LEU A 272 22.47 -3.80 7.47
N SER A 273 21.59 -4.70 7.04
CA SER A 273 21.74 -6.14 7.34
C SER A 273 22.84 -6.82 6.53
N LYS A 274 23.17 -6.30 5.34
CA LYS A 274 24.21 -6.85 4.45
C LYS A 274 24.98 -5.71 3.78
N PRO A 275 25.89 -5.02 4.51
CA PRO A 275 26.62 -3.89 3.97
C PRO A 275 27.48 -4.34 2.79
N LYS A 276 27.23 -3.75 1.62
CA LYS A 276 28.03 -3.98 0.42
C LYS A 276 29.12 -2.90 0.33
N PRO A 277 30.37 -3.26 0.00
CA PRO A 277 31.53 -2.37 0.16
C PRO A 277 31.61 -1.16 -0.78
N ALA A 278 30.70 -1.01 -1.75
CA ALA A 278 30.69 0.16 -2.64
C ALA A 278 29.26 0.54 -3.03
N CYS A 279 28.80 1.69 -2.53
CA CYS A 279 27.62 2.38 -3.05
C CYS A 279 27.97 3.07 -4.38
N PRO A 280 27.03 3.15 -5.34
CA PRO A 280 27.18 3.98 -6.54
C PRO A 280 27.38 5.46 -6.13
N ASN A 281 28.12 6.23 -6.94
CA ASN A 281 28.29 7.67 -6.70
C ASN A 281 27.03 8.41 -7.17
N LEU A 282 26.06 8.55 -6.27
CA LEU A 282 24.78 9.20 -6.58
C LEU A 282 24.91 10.73 -6.43
N ARG A 283 24.44 11.47 -7.43
CA ARG A 283 24.24 12.92 -7.36
C ARG A 283 23.16 13.29 -6.36
N PHE A 284 22.05 12.55 -6.35
CA PHE A 284 20.93 12.75 -5.44
C PHE A 284 19.98 11.55 -5.41
N ILE A 285 19.09 11.53 -4.41
CA ILE A 285 18.03 10.55 -4.21
C ILE A 285 16.72 11.31 -4.08
N VAL A 286 15.68 10.90 -4.81
CA VAL A 286 14.35 11.54 -4.72
C VAL A 286 13.41 10.67 -3.90
N SER A 287 12.75 11.29 -2.91
CA SER A 287 11.62 10.71 -2.19
C SER A 287 10.34 11.46 -2.53
N CYS A 288 9.27 10.72 -2.79
CA CYS A 288 8.00 11.29 -3.25
C CYS A 288 6.82 10.39 -2.87
N SER A 289 5.60 10.92 -3.03
CA SER A 289 4.29 10.28 -2.78
C SER A 289 3.87 10.26 -1.31
N VAL A 290 4.79 9.94 -0.40
CA VAL A 290 4.54 9.93 1.04
C VAL A 290 5.62 10.73 1.75
N SER A 291 5.25 11.42 2.84
CA SER A 291 6.22 12.22 3.61
C SER A 291 7.36 11.36 4.11
N LEU A 292 8.59 11.86 3.92
CA LEU A 292 9.80 11.19 4.36
C LEU A 292 10.15 11.62 5.79
N ALA A 293 10.19 10.66 6.72
CA ALA A 293 10.61 10.95 8.09
C ALA A 293 12.07 11.47 8.11
N PRO A 294 12.39 12.55 8.86
CA PRO A 294 13.74 13.11 8.91
C PRO A 294 14.81 12.06 9.26
N SER A 295 14.51 11.14 10.19
CA SER A 295 15.42 10.04 10.56
C SER A 295 15.75 9.09 9.41
N ILE A 296 14.79 8.84 8.50
CA ILE A 296 15.03 8.01 7.30
C ILE A 296 15.83 8.78 6.27
N ARG A 297 15.53 10.07 6.08
CA ARG A 297 16.29 10.95 5.20
C ARG A 297 17.76 11.03 5.60
N ASP A 298 18.04 11.21 6.90
CA ASP A 298 19.40 11.34 7.40
C ASP A 298 20.17 10.01 7.25
N ARG A 299 19.50 8.88 7.54
CA ARG A 299 20.06 7.53 7.28
C ARG A 299 20.35 7.28 5.80
N LEU A 300 19.48 7.72 4.87
CA LEU A 300 19.73 7.62 3.43
C LEU A 300 20.96 8.44 3.02
N LYS A 301 21.06 9.68 3.52
CA LYS A 301 22.23 10.56 3.26
C LYS A 301 23.52 9.91 3.75
N GLU A 302 23.52 9.38 4.97
CA GLU A 302 24.67 8.71 5.56
C GLU A 302 25.04 7.42 4.82
N THR A 303 24.04 6.60 4.47
CA THR A 303 24.27 5.28 3.83
C THR A 303 24.75 5.40 2.39
N PHE A 304 24.20 6.35 1.62
CA PHE A 304 24.49 6.47 0.19
C PHE A 304 25.42 7.63 -0.16
N GLY A 305 25.80 8.46 0.81
CA GLY A 305 26.68 9.60 0.60
C GLY A 305 26.12 10.65 -0.36
N ALA A 306 24.79 10.70 -0.52
CA ALA A 306 24.11 11.51 -1.51
C ALA A 306 22.97 12.31 -0.90
N PRO A 307 22.71 13.53 -1.38
CA PRO A 307 21.60 14.33 -0.89
C PRO A 307 20.26 13.69 -1.23
N VAL A 308 19.32 13.81 -0.31
CA VAL A 308 17.96 13.29 -0.45
C VAL A 308 17.02 14.47 -0.61
N VAL A 309 16.25 14.47 -1.69
CA VAL A 309 15.33 15.53 -2.10
C VAL A 309 13.90 15.02 -1.91
N GLU A 310 13.07 15.73 -1.16
CA GLU A 310 11.66 15.42 -1.01
C GLU A 310 10.84 16.18 -2.05
N ALA A 311 9.93 15.48 -2.72
CA ALA A 311 9.05 16.06 -3.73
C ALA A 311 7.58 15.78 -3.44
N TYR A 312 6.74 16.78 -3.64
CA TYR A 312 5.29 16.66 -3.60
C TYR A 312 4.73 16.45 -5.01
N ALA A 313 3.86 15.46 -5.13
CA ALA A 313 3.32 15.03 -6.40
C ALA A 313 1.89 14.50 -6.27
N MET A 314 1.19 14.50 -7.39
CA MET A 314 -0.10 13.83 -7.55
C MET A 314 -0.39 13.52 -9.02
N THR A 315 -1.29 12.56 -9.25
CA THR A 315 -1.68 12.15 -10.60
C THR A 315 -2.30 13.31 -11.40
N GLU A 316 -3.15 14.14 -10.76
CA GLU A 316 -3.80 15.29 -11.41
C GLU A 316 -2.82 16.39 -11.87
N ALA A 317 -1.63 16.44 -11.29
CA ALA A 317 -0.55 17.35 -11.65
C ALA A 317 0.48 16.71 -12.59
N THR A 318 0.18 15.51 -13.11
CA THR A 318 1.12 14.70 -13.90
C THR A 318 2.42 14.46 -13.15
N ARG A 319 2.31 14.08 -11.87
CA ARG A 319 3.41 13.94 -10.91
C ARG A 319 3.86 15.29 -10.32
N LEU A 320 4.95 15.90 -10.79
CA LEU A 320 5.70 16.88 -9.97
C LEU A 320 4.91 18.17 -9.73
N THR A 321 4.75 18.53 -8.46
CA THR A 321 4.04 19.74 -8.00
C THR A 321 4.98 20.72 -7.31
N ALA A 322 5.70 20.25 -6.30
CA ALA A 322 6.76 20.98 -5.60
C ALA A 322 7.93 20.05 -5.31
N SER A 323 9.13 20.61 -5.15
CA SER A 323 10.33 19.86 -4.80
C SER A 323 11.25 20.71 -3.95
N ASP A 324 11.92 20.07 -2.99
CA ASP A 324 13.12 20.64 -2.40
C ASP A 324 14.16 20.83 -3.53
N PRO A 325 14.98 21.89 -3.46
CA PRO A 325 16.06 22.08 -4.43
C PRO A 325 17.18 21.05 -4.20
N LEU A 326 18.03 20.88 -5.20
CA LEU A 326 19.34 20.25 -5.00
C LEU A 326 20.14 21.09 -3.99
N PRO A 327 21.06 20.48 -3.20
CA PRO A 327 21.78 21.21 -2.15
C PRO A 327 22.60 22.40 -2.66
N GLU A 328 23.03 22.36 -3.92
CA GLU A 328 23.77 23.45 -4.58
C GLU A 328 22.88 24.67 -4.90
N ASP A 329 21.57 24.46 -5.00
CA ASP A 329 20.58 25.47 -5.37
C ASP A 329 19.81 26.05 -4.16
N GLY A 330 19.98 25.49 -2.96
CA GLY A 330 19.38 26.01 -1.74
C GLY A 330 19.31 25.04 -0.58
N GLU A 331 19.00 25.58 0.61
CA GLU A 331 18.83 24.77 1.82
C GLU A 331 17.50 24.01 1.82
N GLN A 332 17.55 22.76 2.26
CA GLN A 332 16.37 21.91 2.48
C GLN A 332 15.77 22.18 3.85
N GLU A 333 14.51 22.59 3.88
CA GLU A 333 13.81 22.92 5.13
C GLU A 333 13.12 21.70 5.75
N PRO A 334 13.34 21.39 7.04
CA PRO A 334 12.62 20.31 7.71
C PRO A 334 11.11 20.48 7.64
N ARG A 335 10.39 19.40 7.28
CA ARG A 335 8.92 19.35 7.16
C ARG A 335 8.37 20.29 6.06
N SER A 336 9.18 20.60 5.06
CA SER A 336 8.79 21.23 3.82
C SER A 336 8.73 20.17 2.71
N VAL A 337 7.95 20.45 1.66
CA VAL A 337 8.01 19.68 0.40
C VAL A 337 8.57 20.54 -0.74
N GLY A 338 9.32 21.57 -0.36
CA GLY A 338 9.99 22.46 -1.30
C GLY A 338 9.12 23.54 -1.93
N ARG A 339 9.62 24.05 -3.05
CA ARG A 339 9.01 25.16 -3.82
C ARG A 339 8.21 24.64 -5.02
N PRO A 340 7.21 25.39 -5.52
CA PRO A 340 6.46 25.04 -6.72
C PRO A 340 7.39 24.90 -7.92
N VAL A 341 7.22 23.85 -8.72
CA VAL A 341 8.06 23.60 -9.90
C VAL A 341 7.25 23.78 -11.17
N GLY A 342 7.55 24.84 -11.92
CA GLY A 342 7.02 25.11 -13.26
C GLY A 342 5.50 25.23 -13.34
N GLN A 343 4.86 25.59 -12.23
CA GLN A 343 3.44 25.86 -12.12
C GLN A 343 3.19 26.88 -11.02
N GLU A 344 2.06 27.55 -11.10
CA GLU A 344 1.58 28.40 -10.02
C GLU A 344 1.03 27.52 -8.90
N MET A 345 1.37 27.89 -7.68
CA MET A 345 0.82 27.31 -6.47
C MET A 345 0.38 28.44 -5.55
N VAL A 346 -0.85 28.35 -5.06
CA VAL A 346 -1.47 29.33 -4.18
C VAL A 346 -2.19 28.63 -3.04
N THR A 347 -2.55 29.40 -2.02
CA THR A 347 -3.47 28.94 -0.98
C THR A 347 -4.83 29.62 -1.14
N SER A 348 -5.90 28.90 -0.82
CA SER A 348 -7.26 29.43 -0.84
C SER A 348 -7.95 29.29 0.52
N ASP A 349 -8.83 30.24 0.86
CA ASP A 349 -9.66 30.17 2.05
C ASP A 349 -10.90 29.27 1.84
N GLU A 350 -11.71 29.08 2.89
CA GLU A 350 -12.94 28.27 2.85
C GLU A 350 -13.98 28.80 1.84
N ARG A 351 -13.90 30.08 1.47
CA ARG A 351 -14.76 30.72 0.46
C ARG A 351 -14.14 30.62 -0.94
N GLY A 352 -12.95 30.02 -1.06
CA GLY A 352 -12.16 29.82 -2.27
C GLY A 352 -11.60 31.09 -2.88
N ALA A 353 -11.41 32.15 -2.08
CA ALA A 353 -10.64 33.31 -2.53
C ALA A 353 -9.15 32.99 -2.47
N ILE A 354 -8.40 33.41 -3.49
CA ILE A 354 -6.95 33.28 -3.54
C ILE A 354 -6.37 34.24 -2.51
N GLN A 355 -5.45 33.73 -1.70
CA GLN A 355 -4.86 34.49 -0.61
C GLN A 355 -3.35 34.61 -0.86
N ALA A 356 -2.82 35.82 -0.64
CA ALA A 356 -1.40 36.09 -0.74
C ALA A 356 -0.62 35.25 0.29
N ALA A 357 0.64 34.94 -0.02
CA ALA A 357 1.55 34.35 0.96
C ALA A 357 1.69 35.30 2.16
N MET A 358 1.27 34.85 3.34
CA MET A 358 1.31 35.66 4.56
C MET A 358 2.42 35.15 5.48
N ALA A 359 3.21 36.07 6.03
CA ALA A 359 4.10 35.80 7.14
C ALA A 359 3.24 35.45 8.37
N GLY A 360 3.18 34.16 8.75
CA GLY A 360 2.39 33.73 9.92
C GLY A 360 1.83 32.30 9.91
N GLY A 361 1.97 31.52 8.83
CA GLY A 361 1.80 30.06 8.90
C GLY A 361 0.36 29.53 9.03
N VAL A 362 -0.65 30.26 8.57
CA VAL A 362 -2.04 29.75 8.55
C VAL A 362 -2.17 28.69 7.45
N SER A 363 -2.31 27.43 7.87
CA SER A 363 -2.54 26.28 7.00
C SER A 363 -3.89 26.42 6.26
N ARG A 364 -3.86 26.41 4.93
CA ARG A 364 -5.00 26.60 4.02
C ARG A 364 -4.96 25.58 2.87
N GLU A 365 -6.05 25.44 2.13
CA GLU A 365 -6.08 24.51 1.00
C GLU A 365 -5.11 24.95 -0.10
N VAL A 366 -4.26 24.02 -0.55
CA VAL A 366 -3.31 24.24 -1.63
C VAL A 366 -4.02 24.08 -2.97
N CYS A 367 -3.81 25.03 -3.87
CA CYS A 367 -4.32 25.00 -5.23
C CYS A 367 -3.20 25.21 -6.23
N ILE A 368 -3.29 24.57 -7.38
CA ILE A 368 -2.25 24.60 -8.41
C ILE A 368 -2.82 24.94 -9.78
N ARG A 369 -2.03 25.63 -10.60
CA ARG A 369 -2.36 25.93 -12.00
C ARG A 369 -1.09 25.90 -12.84
N GLY A 370 -1.08 25.04 -13.85
CA GLY A 370 0.06 24.87 -14.72
C GLY A 370 -0.27 24.00 -15.92
N LEU A 371 0.62 23.98 -16.91
CA LEU A 371 0.45 23.17 -18.12
C LEU A 371 0.55 21.65 -17.84
N ASN A 372 1.10 21.26 -16.70
CA ASN A 372 1.15 19.89 -16.20
C ASN A 372 -0.15 19.42 -15.52
N VAL A 373 -1.07 20.34 -15.20
CA VAL A 373 -2.33 20.00 -14.53
C VAL A 373 -3.34 19.47 -15.55
N THR A 374 -4.03 18.39 -15.20
CA THR A 374 -5.10 17.80 -16.01
C THR A 374 -6.21 18.81 -16.34
N GLU A 375 -6.88 18.64 -17.48
CA GLU A 375 -8.07 19.42 -17.83
C GLU A 375 -9.33 18.95 -17.07
N GLY A 376 -9.26 17.78 -16.43
CA GLY A 376 -10.30 17.26 -15.54
C GLY A 376 -10.60 15.77 -15.72
N TYR A 377 -11.48 15.26 -14.87
CA TYR A 377 -11.93 13.88 -14.86
C TYR A 377 -12.92 13.62 -16.00
N LYS A 378 -12.71 12.52 -16.75
CA LYS A 378 -13.54 12.16 -17.91
C LYS A 378 -14.98 11.87 -17.50
N ASN A 379 -15.94 12.52 -18.18
CA ASN A 379 -17.39 12.36 -17.96
C ASN A 379 -17.83 12.63 -16.51
N ASN A 380 -17.15 13.52 -15.78
CA ASN A 380 -17.54 13.87 -14.42
C ASN A 380 -17.61 15.40 -14.19
N PRO A 381 -18.60 16.08 -14.80
CA PRO A 381 -18.73 17.54 -14.72
C PRO A 381 -18.95 18.04 -13.29
N LYS A 382 -19.66 17.27 -12.46
CA LYS A 382 -19.87 17.58 -11.03
C LYS A 382 -18.54 17.64 -10.29
N LEU A 383 -17.69 16.62 -10.45
CA LEU A 383 -16.38 16.58 -9.81
C LEU A 383 -15.43 17.63 -10.39
N ASN A 384 -15.46 17.88 -11.70
CA ASN A 384 -14.65 18.94 -12.31
C ASN A 384 -15.04 20.33 -11.76
N LYS A 385 -16.33 20.61 -11.59
CA LYS A 385 -16.81 21.86 -10.97
C LYS A 385 -16.40 21.99 -9.50
N GLN A 386 -16.25 20.88 -8.78
CA GLN A 386 -15.78 20.87 -7.39
C GLN A 386 -14.26 20.99 -7.27
N ALA A 387 -13.53 20.33 -8.18
CA ALA A 387 -12.08 20.23 -8.18
C ALA A 387 -11.41 21.48 -8.79
N PHE A 388 -12.08 22.20 -9.68
CA PHE A 388 -11.54 23.39 -10.33
C PHE A 388 -12.33 24.65 -9.98
N ARG A 389 -11.61 25.74 -9.74
CA ARG A 389 -12.16 27.09 -9.62
C ARG A 389 -11.27 28.07 -10.36
N PHE A 390 -11.80 28.78 -11.36
CA PHE A 390 -10.99 29.68 -12.23
C PHE A 390 -9.71 29.03 -12.80
N ARG A 391 -9.81 27.77 -13.22
CA ARG A 391 -8.69 26.91 -13.68
C ARG A 391 -7.61 26.57 -12.64
N LEU A 392 -7.79 26.97 -11.38
CA LEU A 392 -7.00 26.44 -10.26
C LEU A 392 -7.57 25.09 -9.85
N PHE A 393 -6.73 24.08 -9.83
CA PHE A 393 -7.05 22.76 -9.32
C PHE A 393 -6.84 22.72 -7.81
N ARG A 394 -7.85 22.26 -7.09
CA ARG A 394 -7.84 22.08 -5.63
C ARG A 394 -7.23 20.72 -5.29
N THR A 395 -6.05 20.73 -4.68
CA THR A 395 -5.33 19.47 -4.41
C THR A 395 -6.03 18.65 -3.32
N GLY A 396 -6.74 19.32 -2.40
CA GLY A 396 -7.26 18.76 -1.16
C GLY A 396 -6.20 18.64 -0.06
N GLY A 397 -4.94 18.98 -0.37
CA GLY A 397 -3.88 19.12 0.62
C GLY A 397 -3.96 20.47 1.32
N VAL A 398 -3.54 20.51 2.59
CA VAL A 398 -3.51 21.74 3.37
C VAL A 398 -2.07 22.09 3.75
N GLY A 399 -1.69 23.34 3.55
CA GLY A 399 -0.37 23.86 3.83
C GLY A 399 -0.34 25.38 3.82
N TYR A 400 0.83 25.95 4.05
CA TYR A 400 1.06 27.39 3.89
C TYR A 400 2.33 27.62 3.07
N ILE A 401 2.33 28.71 2.30
CA ILE A 401 3.46 29.11 1.44
C ILE A 401 4.19 30.26 2.13
N ARG A 402 5.51 30.14 2.29
CA ARG A 402 6.34 31.23 2.83
C ARG A 402 6.67 32.28 1.74
N PRO A 403 6.56 33.59 2.04
CA PRO A 403 6.80 34.66 1.07
C PRO A 403 8.22 34.74 0.51
N ASP A 404 9.22 34.36 1.31
CA ASP A 404 10.66 34.54 1.05
C ASP A 404 11.32 33.34 0.36
N ALA A 405 10.69 32.16 0.38
CA ALA A 405 11.27 30.94 -0.18
C ALA A 405 10.34 30.12 -1.07
N GLY A 406 9.06 30.51 -1.21
CA GLY A 406 8.06 29.71 -1.92
C GLY A 406 7.84 28.32 -1.32
N LEU A 407 8.40 28.04 -0.14
CA LEU A 407 8.41 26.73 0.50
C LEU A 407 7.02 26.39 1.05
N LEU A 408 6.50 25.23 0.63
CA LEU A 408 5.24 24.68 1.12
C LEU A 408 5.51 23.81 2.36
N ARG A 409 5.07 24.27 3.53
CA ARG A 409 4.95 23.40 4.71
C ARG A 409 3.53 22.86 4.77
N SER A 410 3.38 21.59 4.44
CA SER A 410 2.10 20.88 4.51
C SER A 410 1.90 20.23 5.87
N ARG A 411 0.65 20.24 6.35
CA ARG A 411 0.15 19.28 7.33
C ARG A 411 -0.84 18.43 6.55
N PHE A 412 -0.46 17.20 6.20
CA PHE A 412 -1.33 16.33 5.42
C PHE A 412 -2.67 16.13 6.14
N LEU A 413 -3.76 16.55 5.49
CA LEU A 413 -5.11 16.10 5.83
C LEU A 413 -5.25 14.62 5.40
N PRO A 414 -5.92 13.78 6.20
CA PRO A 414 -5.92 12.33 6.04
C PRO A 414 -6.68 11.76 4.82
N ASP A 415 -7.29 12.58 3.96
CA ASP A 415 -8.33 12.10 3.04
C ASP A 415 -7.88 11.80 1.60
N LYS A 416 -6.61 12.04 1.24
CA LYS A 416 -6.06 11.65 -0.07
C LYS A 416 -4.61 11.16 0.07
N LEU A 417 -4.46 9.91 0.48
CA LEU A 417 -3.23 9.14 0.26
C LEU A 417 -3.31 8.49 -1.12
N GLU A 418 -2.41 8.85 -2.03
CA GLU A 418 -2.09 7.98 -3.18
C GLU A 418 -1.36 6.76 -2.61
N VAL A 419 -2.09 5.63 -2.48
CA VAL A 419 -1.52 4.35 -2.05
C VAL A 419 -1.16 3.56 -3.31
N ASP A 420 0.12 3.53 -3.66
CA ASP A 420 0.66 2.59 -4.66
C ASP A 420 0.72 1.19 -4.03
N SER A 421 -0.27 0.35 -4.34
CA SER A 421 -0.36 -1.02 -3.84
C SER A 421 0.51 -1.98 -4.67
N ALA A 422 1.83 -1.89 -4.60
CA ALA A 422 2.73 -2.63 -5.52
C ALA A 422 3.33 -3.95 -5.00
N TYR A 423 3.08 -4.39 -3.77
CA TYR A 423 3.68 -5.62 -3.24
C TYR A 423 2.64 -6.67 -2.81
N ARG A 424 2.18 -7.47 -3.78
CA ARG A 424 1.50 -8.77 -3.53
C ARG A 424 2.27 -9.90 -4.21
N SER A 425 3.00 -10.71 -3.46
CA SER A 425 3.63 -11.96 -3.93
C SER A 425 2.56 -13.04 -4.10
N ASN A 426 2.54 -13.74 -5.24
CA ASN A 426 1.68 -14.91 -5.49
C ASN A 426 2.50 -16.02 -6.15
N ASP A 427 2.46 -17.20 -5.54
CA ASP A 427 2.71 -18.49 -6.19
C ASP A 427 1.35 -19.14 -6.53
N THR A 428 1.28 -19.82 -7.67
CA THR A 428 0.11 -20.58 -8.16
C THR A 428 0.41 -22.08 -8.23
N PRO A 429 -0.62 -22.94 -8.04
CA PRO A 429 -0.68 -24.20 -8.77
C PRO A 429 -2.00 -24.44 -9.53
N GLU A 430 -1.89 -25.27 -10.56
CA GLU A 430 -2.83 -25.63 -11.63
C GLU A 430 -3.94 -26.62 -11.21
N GLY A 431 -5.01 -26.72 -12.03
CA GLY A 431 -5.62 -28.02 -12.38
C GLY A 431 -7.10 -28.30 -12.03
N ASN A 432 -7.99 -28.08 -13.01
CA ASN A 432 -9.17 -28.87 -13.44
C ASN A 432 -10.19 -29.49 -12.45
N ASN A 433 -11.46 -29.07 -12.55
CA ASN A 433 -12.56 -29.83 -13.22
C ASN A 433 -13.95 -29.19 -12.94
N ALA A 434 -14.72 -29.00 -14.01
CA ALA A 434 -16.19 -28.82 -14.00
C ALA A 434 -16.86 -30.22 -14.15
N PRO A 435 -18.19 -30.46 -14.00
CA PRO A 435 -19.26 -29.58 -14.50
C PRO A 435 -20.67 -29.59 -13.81
N LYS A 436 -21.49 -28.61 -14.29
CA LYS A 436 -22.94 -28.67 -14.64
C LYS A 436 -24.07 -28.29 -13.65
N THR A 437 -24.81 -27.25 -14.09
CA THR A 437 -26.30 -27.02 -14.11
C THR A 437 -27.04 -26.82 -12.78
N THR A 438 -28.01 -25.89 -12.60
CA THR A 438 -29.14 -25.53 -13.48
C THR A 438 -29.72 -24.12 -13.16
N LYS A 439 -30.52 -23.61 -14.10
CA LYS A 439 -31.25 -22.33 -14.20
C LYS A 439 -32.23 -22.05 -13.04
N GLU A 440 -32.54 -20.77 -12.80
CA GLU A 440 -33.92 -20.24 -12.92
C GLU A 440 -34.00 -18.70 -12.94
N ASN A 441 -34.87 -18.20 -13.82
CA ASN A 441 -35.20 -16.80 -14.09
C ASN A 441 -36.16 -16.24 -13.03
N LYS A 442 -36.18 -14.90 -12.83
CA LYS A 442 -37.40 -14.08 -12.95
C LYS A 442 -37.18 -12.56 -12.87
N THR A 443 -37.56 -11.91 -13.99
CA THR A 443 -38.34 -10.67 -14.16
C THR A 443 -37.82 -9.33 -13.65
N GLU A 444 -37.57 -8.46 -14.63
CA GLU A 444 -37.40 -7.01 -14.58
C GLU A 444 -38.69 -6.29 -14.16
N THR A 445 -38.52 -5.15 -13.47
CA THR A 445 -39.42 -3.99 -13.55
C THR A 445 -38.56 -2.73 -13.40
N GLU A 446 -38.78 -1.76 -14.29
CA GLU A 446 -38.00 -0.54 -14.48
C GLU A 446 -38.27 0.54 -13.43
N GLY A 447 -37.25 1.37 -13.15
CA GLY A 447 -37.41 2.80 -12.84
C GLY A 447 -37.07 3.26 -11.41
N GLY A 448 -35.84 3.75 -11.18
CA GLY A 448 -35.51 4.62 -10.04
C GLY A 448 -34.09 4.47 -9.47
N GLY A 449 -33.23 5.49 -9.70
CA GLY A 449 -31.99 5.84 -8.99
C GLY A 449 -31.16 4.77 -8.25
N GLU A 450 -30.03 4.37 -8.83
CA GLU A 450 -29.01 3.50 -8.20
C GLU A 450 -28.16 4.19 -7.09
N GLU A 451 -28.71 5.14 -6.33
CA GLU A 451 -28.02 5.71 -5.15
C GLU A 451 -28.25 4.90 -3.86
N GLY A 452 -29.03 3.79 -3.89
CA GLY A 452 -29.41 3.03 -2.68
C GLY A 452 -28.85 1.60 -2.52
N GLY A 453 -28.20 1.00 -3.53
CA GLY A 453 -28.01 -0.46 -3.59
C GLY A 453 -27.15 -1.10 -2.48
N LEU A 454 -25.99 -0.53 -2.16
CA LEU A 454 -25.07 -1.12 -1.15
C LEU A 454 -25.58 -0.88 0.27
N SER A 455 -26.07 0.33 0.55
CA SER A 455 -26.65 0.69 1.85
C SER A 455 -27.87 -0.16 2.14
N LEU A 456 -28.84 -0.27 1.22
CA LEU A 456 -29.98 -1.18 1.38
C LEU A 456 -29.55 -2.64 1.57
N THR A 457 -28.55 -3.12 0.82
CA THR A 457 -28.06 -4.50 0.97
C THR A 457 -27.47 -4.74 2.35
N LEU A 458 -26.72 -3.79 2.91
CA LEU A 458 -26.15 -3.88 4.26
C LEU A 458 -27.24 -3.74 5.33
N THR A 459 -28.19 -2.83 5.17
CA THR A 459 -29.32 -2.64 6.09
C THR A 459 -30.16 -3.92 6.15
N ILE A 460 -30.51 -4.52 5.01
CA ILE A 460 -31.23 -5.81 4.93
C ILE A 460 -30.40 -6.96 5.54
N LYS A 461 -29.07 -6.94 5.39
CA LYS A 461 -28.18 -7.92 6.05
C LYS A 461 -28.20 -7.77 7.57
N PHE A 462 -28.27 -6.55 8.11
CA PHE A 462 -28.13 -6.27 9.55
C PHE A 462 -29.46 -6.20 10.32
N GLU A 463 -30.59 -5.90 9.67
CA GLU A 463 -31.94 -5.90 10.29
C GLU A 463 -32.37 -7.25 10.88
N LYS A 464 -31.68 -8.33 10.50
CA LYS A 464 -31.92 -9.69 11.03
C LYS A 464 -31.33 -9.92 12.44
N PHE A 465 -30.60 -8.97 13.01
CA PHE A 465 -29.92 -9.11 14.29
C PHE A 465 -30.44 -8.11 15.34
N SER A 466 -30.82 -8.57 16.53
CA SER A 466 -31.06 -7.72 17.70
C SER A 466 -29.73 -7.27 18.31
N GLY A 467 -29.14 -6.22 17.72
CA GLY A 467 -27.72 -5.87 17.89
C GLY A 467 -27.41 -4.41 18.27
N PRO A 468 -26.18 -3.93 17.97
CA PRO A 468 -25.72 -2.56 18.21
C PRO A 468 -26.62 -1.51 17.53
N LYS A 469 -26.76 -0.32 18.13
CA LYS A 469 -27.63 0.74 17.60
C LYS A 469 -27.08 1.30 16.28
N GLN A 470 -27.92 1.45 15.27
CA GLN A 470 -27.58 2.24 14.09
C GLN A 470 -27.72 3.74 14.43
N PHE A 471 -26.63 4.49 14.23
CA PHE A 471 -26.58 5.94 14.40
C PHE A 471 -26.59 6.63 13.03
N SER A 472 -27.12 7.85 12.99
CA SER A 472 -26.95 8.69 11.80
C SER A 472 -25.55 9.28 11.74
N TYR A 473 -25.08 9.61 10.53
CA TYR A 473 -23.77 10.26 10.38
C TYR A 473 -23.73 11.62 11.09
N GLU A 474 -24.84 12.36 11.04
CA GLU A 474 -24.97 13.65 11.70
C GLU A 474 -24.85 13.53 13.23
N GLU A 475 -25.50 12.54 13.84
CA GLU A 475 -25.38 12.26 15.28
C GLU A 475 -23.92 12.00 15.69
N LEU A 476 -23.17 11.22 14.89
CA LEU A 476 -21.77 10.91 15.18
C LEU A 476 -20.82 12.08 14.93
N MET A 477 -21.14 12.95 13.98
CA MET A 477 -20.39 14.19 13.74
C MET A 477 -20.56 15.17 14.90
N ILE A 478 -21.76 15.29 15.46
CA ILE A 478 -22.01 16.08 16.68
C ILE A 478 -21.27 15.45 17.86
N ALA A 479 -21.36 14.14 18.02
CA ALA A 479 -20.71 13.41 19.10
C ALA A 479 -19.18 13.55 19.10
N THR A 480 -18.56 13.85 17.96
CA THR A 480 -17.10 13.96 17.77
C THR A 480 -16.66 15.39 17.44
N ALA A 481 -17.44 16.40 17.81
CA ALA A 481 -17.20 17.81 17.47
C ALA A 481 -15.79 18.33 17.85
N ASP A 482 -15.24 17.87 18.98
CA ASP A 482 -13.90 18.24 19.45
C ASP A 482 -12.75 17.66 18.60
N ARG A 483 -13.06 16.69 17.72
CA ARG A 483 -12.13 16.02 16.81
C ARG A 483 -10.86 15.49 17.48
N LYS A 484 -10.93 15.16 18.76
CA LYS A 484 -9.81 14.59 19.51
C LYS A 484 -9.55 13.17 19.03
N ILE A 485 -8.33 12.94 18.56
CA ILE A 485 -7.91 11.65 17.98
C ILE A 485 -7.31 10.80 19.08
N LEU A 486 -7.85 9.59 19.23
CA LEU A 486 -7.37 8.58 20.17
C LEU A 486 -6.33 7.66 19.56
N GLY A 487 -6.40 7.44 18.24
CA GLY A 487 -5.45 6.59 17.52
C GLY A 487 -5.62 6.65 16.01
N ARG A 488 -4.53 6.33 15.29
CA ARG A 488 -4.50 6.19 13.83
C ARG A 488 -3.78 4.89 13.47
N GLY A 489 -4.41 4.04 12.66
CA GLY A 489 -3.84 2.77 12.22
C GLY A 489 -4.25 2.41 10.80
N GLY A 490 -3.85 1.22 10.33
CA GLY A 490 -4.18 0.70 8.99
C GLY A 490 -5.68 0.51 8.74
N PHE A 491 -6.50 0.59 9.80
CA PHE A 491 -7.94 0.37 9.81
C PHE A 491 -8.73 1.67 10.05
N GLY A 492 -8.13 2.85 9.86
CA GLY A 492 -8.80 4.14 9.98
C GLY A 492 -8.43 4.96 11.21
N VAL A 493 -9.28 5.95 11.51
CA VAL A 493 -9.04 6.95 12.57
C VAL A 493 -10.05 6.77 13.68
N VAL A 494 -9.58 6.76 14.93
CA VAL A 494 -10.44 6.66 16.11
C VAL A 494 -10.52 8.03 16.79
N TYR A 495 -11.74 8.53 16.95
CA TYR A 495 -12.05 9.78 17.63
C TYR A 495 -12.66 9.52 19.01
N GLU A 496 -12.41 10.42 19.94
CA GLU A 496 -13.15 10.52 21.19
C GLU A 496 -14.49 11.20 20.91
N GLY A 497 -15.55 10.74 21.57
CA GLY A 497 -16.86 11.37 21.44
C GLY A 497 -17.84 11.08 22.57
N HIS A 498 -18.96 11.80 22.57
CA HIS A 498 -20.03 11.68 23.56
C HIS A 498 -21.38 11.60 22.88
N ILE A 499 -22.17 10.56 23.16
CA ILE A 499 -23.45 10.29 22.49
C ILE A 499 -24.63 10.35 23.46
N GLY A 500 -25.73 10.97 22.99
CA GLY A 500 -27.03 11.04 23.66
C GLY A 500 -27.09 12.00 24.85
N ASP A 501 -28.29 12.20 25.38
CA ASP A 501 -28.54 13.13 26.50
C ASP A 501 -27.80 12.75 27.80
N ALA A 502 -27.46 11.46 27.94
CA ALA A 502 -26.66 10.95 29.04
C ALA A 502 -25.14 11.17 28.88
N CYS A 503 -24.70 11.82 27.79
CA CYS A 503 -23.29 12.05 27.44
C CYS A 503 -22.43 10.79 27.56
N THR A 504 -22.87 9.68 26.95
CA THR A 504 -22.13 8.42 27.02
C THR A 504 -20.80 8.55 26.29
N HIS A 505 -19.69 8.32 27.00
CA HIS A 505 -18.34 8.43 26.44
C HIS A 505 -18.01 7.23 25.52
N VAL A 506 -17.67 7.53 24.26
CA VAL A 506 -17.45 6.55 23.20
C VAL A 506 -16.13 6.77 22.46
N ALA A 507 -15.66 5.71 21.80
CA ALA A 507 -14.61 5.76 20.79
C ALA A 507 -15.22 5.50 19.41
N VAL A 508 -15.08 6.46 18.50
CA VAL A 508 -15.70 6.45 17.17
C VAL A 508 -14.62 6.12 16.14
N LYS A 509 -14.59 4.88 15.66
CA LYS A 509 -13.66 4.39 14.63
C LYS A 509 -14.25 4.64 13.26
N VAL A 510 -13.71 5.61 12.54
CA VAL A 510 -14.04 5.92 11.16
C VAL A 510 -13.14 5.09 10.25
N LEU A 511 -13.71 4.10 9.58
CA LEU A 511 -12.98 3.23 8.67
C LEU A 511 -12.73 3.96 7.35
N THR A 512 -11.55 3.80 6.78
CA THR A 512 -11.25 4.36 5.46
C THR A 512 -12.02 3.58 4.39
N SER A 513 -13.01 4.20 3.77
CA SER A 513 -13.85 3.60 2.71
C SER A 513 -13.13 3.36 1.38
N ASN A 514 -11.86 3.80 1.26
CA ASN A 514 -11.09 3.80 0.00
C ASN A 514 -10.40 2.46 -0.33
N SER A 515 -10.52 1.44 0.51
CA SER A 515 -10.05 0.08 0.23
C SER A 515 -11.24 -0.89 0.27
N GLY A 516 -11.37 -1.78 -0.72
CA GLY A 516 -12.36 -2.88 -0.65
C GLY A 516 -12.15 -3.83 0.55
N GLN A 517 -11.08 -3.59 1.32
CA GLN A 517 -10.75 -4.24 2.57
C GLN A 517 -11.46 -3.58 3.77
N GLY A 518 -11.55 -2.25 3.84
CA GLY A 518 -12.23 -1.54 4.93
C GLY A 518 -13.74 -1.82 5.03
N ILE A 519 -14.40 -2.07 3.89
CA ILE A 519 -15.82 -2.51 3.86
C ILE A 519 -15.95 -3.94 4.38
N LYS A 520 -15.05 -4.85 4.00
CA LYS A 520 -15.05 -6.23 4.50
C LYS A 520 -14.75 -6.28 5.99
N GLU A 521 -13.89 -5.38 6.47
CA GLU A 521 -13.58 -5.23 7.90
C GLU A 521 -14.77 -4.69 8.66
N TYR A 522 -15.43 -3.64 8.14
CA TYR A 522 -16.69 -3.15 8.68
C TYR A 522 -17.74 -4.27 8.79
N GLU A 523 -17.99 -4.99 7.69
CA GLU A 523 -18.94 -6.10 7.65
C GLU A 523 -18.55 -7.18 8.65
N SER A 524 -17.28 -7.60 8.68
CA SER A 524 -16.81 -8.66 9.58
C SER A 524 -16.94 -8.27 11.04
N GLU A 525 -16.61 -7.03 11.37
CA GLU A 525 -16.63 -6.50 12.73
C GLU A 525 -18.07 -6.30 13.24
N VAL A 526 -18.97 -5.73 12.44
CA VAL A 526 -20.40 -5.64 12.77
C VAL A 526 -21.00 -7.04 12.91
N MET A 527 -20.72 -7.96 11.99
CA MET A 527 -21.28 -9.32 12.03
C MET A 527 -20.79 -10.13 13.24
N ALA A 528 -19.49 -10.06 13.56
CA ALA A 528 -18.92 -10.74 14.70
C ALA A 528 -19.44 -10.12 16.00
N LEU A 529 -19.27 -8.81 16.21
CA LEU A 529 -19.60 -8.16 17.48
C LEU A 529 -21.11 -8.02 17.74
N SER A 530 -21.97 -8.15 16.72
CA SER A 530 -23.42 -8.23 16.95
C SER A 530 -23.84 -9.51 17.69
N GLN A 531 -23.04 -10.57 17.61
CA GLN A 531 -23.33 -11.88 18.21
C GLN A 531 -22.48 -12.18 19.46
N LEU A 532 -21.43 -11.39 19.70
CA LEU A 532 -20.48 -11.61 20.79
C LEU A 532 -20.76 -10.70 21.98
N ARG A 533 -20.89 -11.28 23.17
CA ARG A 533 -21.03 -10.53 24.43
C ARG A 533 -20.19 -11.17 25.52
N HIS A 534 -19.05 -10.56 25.83
CA HIS A 534 -18.18 -11.04 26.89
C HIS A 534 -17.48 -9.90 27.62
N LYS A 535 -17.25 -10.06 28.92
CA LYS A 535 -16.67 -9.02 29.79
C LYS A 535 -15.23 -8.63 29.41
N ASN A 536 -14.53 -9.46 28.64
CA ASN A 536 -13.16 -9.20 28.17
C ASN A 536 -13.09 -8.86 26.67
N LEU A 537 -14.20 -8.46 26.05
CA LEU A 537 -14.22 -7.89 24.71
C LEU A 537 -14.59 -6.40 24.77
N VAL A 538 -14.10 -5.60 23.82
CA VAL A 538 -14.50 -4.19 23.69
C VAL A 538 -15.95 -4.14 23.21
N PRO A 539 -16.89 -3.54 23.97
CA PRO A 539 -18.29 -3.48 23.55
C PRO A 539 -18.49 -2.56 22.34
N LEU A 540 -19.13 -3.10 21.28
CA LEU A 540 -19.65 -2.32 20.17
C LEU A 540 -21.03 -1.76 20.57
N ILE A 541 -21.11 -0.44 20.70
CA ILE A 541 -22.36 0.29 21.07
C ILE A 541 -23.24 0.46 19.84
N GLY A 542 -22.63 0.73 18.69
CA GLY A 542 -23.36 0.96 17.45
C GLY A 542 -22.48 1.11 16.23
N TYR A 543 -23.13 1.43 15.12
CA TYR A 543 -22.50 1.58 13.81
C TYR A 543 -23.22 2.65 12.99
N CYS A 544 -22.58 3.12 11.93
CA CYS A 544 -23.17 3.98 10.91
C CYS A 544 -22.66 3.57 9.52
N HIS A 545 -23.57 3.52 8.55
CA HIS A 545 -23.29 3.28 7.13
C HIS A 545 -24.15 4.18 6.22
N GLU A 546 -23.90 5.48 6.26
CA GLU A 546 -24.61 6.48 5.44
C GLU A 546 -23.64 7.15 4.46
N ALA A 547 -24.08 7.36 3.21
CA ALA A 547 -23.31 8.08 2.18
C ALA A 547 -21.82 7.63 2.07
N ASP A 548 -21.59 6.31 2.00
CA ASP A 548 -20.26 5.67 1.93
C ASP A 548 -19.33 5.95 3.14
N LYS A 549 -19.90 6.30 4.30
CA LYS A 549 -19.18 6.43 5.58
C LYS A 549 -19.42 5.20 6.44
N PHE A 550 -18.38 4.40 6.66
CA PHE A 550 -18.43 3.23 7.54
C PHE A 550 -17.80 3.57 8.89
N ILE A 551 -18.63 3.60 9.93
CA ILE A 551 -18.22 4.05 11.26
C ILE A 551 -18.65 3.03 12.31
N LEU A 552 -17.76 2.72 13.24
CA LEU A 552 -18.01 1.83 14.36
C LEU A 552 -17.90 2.64 15.66
N VAL A 553 -18.85 2.44 16.57
CA VAL A 553 -18.95 3.16 17.83
C VAL A 553 -18.73 2.19 18.97
N TYR A 554 -17.62 2.31 19.66
CA TYR A 554 -17.26 1.48 20.81
C TYR A 554 -17.44 2.23 22.11
N LYS A 555 -17.55 1.47 23.19
CA LYS A 555 -17.35 2.03 24.53
C LYS A 555 -15.91 2.54 24.66
N PHE A 556 -15.74 3.75 25.19
CA PHE A 556 -14.42 4.31 25.43
C PHE A 556 -13.64 3.53 26.51
N MET A 557 -12.35 3.29 26.26
CA MET A 557 -11.43 2.57 27.14
C MET A 557 -10.40 3.56 27.70
N SER A 558 -10.65 4.03 28.93
CA SER A 558 -9.96 5.20 29.50
C SER A 558 -8.49 5.00 29.86
N LYS A 559 -8.00 3.75 29.86
CA LYS A 559 -6.59 3.44 30.08
C LYS A 559 -5.86 3.08 28.77
N GLY A 560 -6.46 3.32 27.61
CA GLY A 560 -5.78 3.10 26.33
C GLY A 560 -5.44 1.63 26.07
N SER A 561 -4.40 1.39 25.27
CA SER A 561 -3.94 0.05 24.87
C SER A 561 -2.81 -0.48 25.76
N LEU A 562 -2.65 -1.80 25.79
CA LEU A 562 -1.63 -2.47 26.58
C LEU A 562 -0.20 -2.11 26.12
N ASP A 563 0.04 -1.95 24.83
CA ASP A 563 1.37 -1.64 24.30
C ASP A 563 1.89 -0.26 24.74
N ASP A 564 1.01 0.73 24.88
CA ASP A 564 1.35 2.05 25.43
C ASP A 564 1.90 1.94 26.85
N HIS A 565 1.28 1.09 27.66
CA HIS A 565 1.71 0.80 29.03
C HIS A 565 2.98 -0.05 29.11
N LEU A 566 3.21 -0.94 28.15
CA LEU A 566 4.40 -1.78 28.13
C LEU A 566 5.63 -1.05 27.57
N PHE A 567 5.47 -0.14 26.60
CA PHE A 567 6.61 0.34 25.80
C PHE A 567 6.77 1.86 25.72
N ASN A 568 5.70 2.65 25.80
CA ASN A 568 5.72 4.07 25.42
C ASN A 568 5.79 5.05 26.62
N GLY A 569 6.26 4.59 27.78
CA GLY A 569 6.51 5.47 28.93
C GLY A 569 5.25 5.99 29.65
N GLY A 570 4.09 5.36 29.45
CA GLY A 570 2.89 5.59 30.27
C GLY A 570 3.06 5.11 31.72
N THR A 571 1.99 5.13 32.53
CA THR A 571 2.02 4.58 33.89
C THR A 571 2.42 3.10 33.82
N SER A 572 3.59 2.76 34.35
CA SER A 572 4.10 1.38 34.34
C SER A 572 3.13 0.46 35.07
N LEU A 573 2.67 -0.59 34.40
CA LEU A 573 1.80 -1.59 35.03
C LEU A 573 2.61 -2.41 36.03
N ASN A 574 2.11 -2.48 37.26
CA ASN A 574 2.63 -3.41 38.26
C ASN A 574 2.34 -4.87 37.87
N TRP A 575 3.01 -5.81 38.54
CA TRP A 575 2.90 -7.23 38.21
C TRP A 575 1.46 -7.76 38.31
N GLU A 576 0.73 -7.39 39.37
CA GLU A 576 -0.66 -7.81 39.57
C GLU A 576 -1.55 -7.44 38.37
N SER A 577 -1.42 -6.21 37.88
CA SER A 577 -2.18 -5.74 36.71
C SER A 577 -1.78 -6.49 35.44
N ARG A 578 -0.48 -6.70 35.22
CA ARG A 578 0.03 -7.47 34.07
C ARG A 578 -0.52 -8.91 34.05
N TYR A 579 -0.46 -9.59 35.18
CA TYR A 579 -0.96 -10.96 35.30
C TYR A 579 -2.48 -11.03 35.15
N LYS A 580 -3.21 -10.07 35.72
CA LYS A 580 -4.65 -9.92 35.56
C LYS A 580 -5.04 -9.71 34.09
N ILE A 581 -4.30 -8.89 33.35
CA ILE A 581 -4.50 -8.65 31.91
C ILE A 581 -4.29 -9.93 31.10
N ALA A 582 -3.20 -10.67 31.37
CA ALA A 582 -2.94 -11.96 30.73
C ALA A 582 -4.10 -12.96 30.91
N LYS A 583 -4.63 -13.07 32.13
CA LYS A 583 -5.80 -13.92 32.43
C LYS A 583 -7.07 -13.44 31.75
N GLY A 584 -7.28 -12.12 31.70
CA GLY A 584 -8.42 -11.51 31.01
C GLY A 584 -8.41 -11.78 29.50
N LEU A 585 -7.23 -11.71 28.88
CA LEU A 585 -7.05 -12.03 27.46
C LEU A 585 -7.29 -13.53 27.19
N ALA A 586 -6.80 -14.41 28.07
CA ALA A 586 -7.04 -15.85 27.97
C ALA A 586 -8.55 -16.18 28.02
N LEU A 587 -9.29 -15.53 28.93
CA LEU A 587 -10.76 -15.64 29.02
C LEU A 587 -11.47 -15.15 27.75
N ALA A 588 -11.03 -14.03 27.18
CA ALA A 588 -11.57 -13.55 25.91
C ALA A 588 -11.38 -14.58 24.80
N LEU A 589 -10.18 -15.16 24.70
CA LEU A 589 -9.88 -16.12 23.64
C LEU A 589 -10.60 -17.47 23.83
N TYR A 590 -10.73 -17.94 25.07
CA TYR A 590 -11.55 -19.13 25.38
C TYR A 590 -13.01 -18.94 25.00
N TYR A 591 -13.58 -17.76 25.29
CA TYR A 591 -14.94 -17.45 24.86
C TYR A 591 -15.10 -17.53 23.33
N LEU A 592 -14.19 -16.93 22.57
CA LEU A 592 -14.22 -16.94 21.10
C LEU A 592 -14.06 -18.35 20.50
N HIS A 593 -13.20 -19.18 21.10
CA HIS A 593 -12.89 -20.50 20.55
C HIS A 593 -13.87 -21.60 20.98
N GLU A 594 -14.36 -21.57 22.21
CA GLU A 594 -15.08 -22.71 22.82
C GLU A 594 -16.52 -22.41 23.23
N GLN A 595 -16.90 -21.14 23.42
CA GLN A 595 -18.22 -20.79 23.98
C GLN A 595 -19.18 -20.14 22.97
N CYS A 596 -18.72 -19.85 21.75
CA CYS A 596 -19.55 -19.30 20.68
C CYS A 596 -20.15 -20.43 19.83
N ASP A 597 -21.41 -20.28 19.40
CA ASP A 597 -22.12 -21.26 18.53
C ASP A 597 -21.36 -21.55 17.23
N GLN A 598 -20.66 -20.53 16.73
CA GLN A 598 -19.62 -20.64 15.71
C GLN A 598 -18.34 -20.10 16.32
N TYR A 599 -17.29 -20.92 16.39
CA TYR A 599 -16.01 -20.42 16.90
C TYR A 599 -15.49 -19.29 16.02
N VAL A 600 -14.95 -18.26 16.67
CA VAL A 600 -14.46 -17.04 16.05
C VAL A 600 -12.93 -17.05 16.08
N ILE A 601 -12.32 -16.98 14.90
CA ILE A 601 -10.87 -16.79 14.77
C ILE A 601 -10.62 -15.29 14.62
N HIS A 602 -9.85 -14.68 15.52
CA HIS A 602 -9.63 -13.23 15.58
C HIS A 602 -8.62 -12.72 14.56
N ARG A 603 -7.49 -13.42 14.38
CA ARG A 603 -6.43 -13.17 13.37
C ARG A 603 -5.59 -11.89 13.52
N ASP A 604 -5.81 -11.06 14.53
CA ASP A 604 -4.98 -9.87 14.81
C ASP A 604 -4.85 -9.62 16.32
N ILE A 605 -4.56 -10.68 17.07
CA ILE A 605 -4.27 -10.57 18.51
C ILE A 605 -2.85 -9.99 18.67
N LYS A 606 -2.77 -8.79 19.23
CA LYS A 606 -1.53 -8.05 19.52
C LYS A 606 -1.75 -7.10 20.68
N SER A 607 -0.68 -6.63 21.33
CA SER A 607 -0.77 -5.77 22.50
C SER A 607 -1.47 -4.43 22.22
N SER A 608 -1.37 -3.86 21.02
CA SER A 608 -2.11 -2.65 20.62
C SER A 608 -3.63 -2.83 20.45
N ASN A 609 -4.11 -4.07 20.28
CA ASN A 609 -5.54 -4.39 20.21
C ASN A 609 -6.12 -4.85 21.56
N VAL A 610 -5.32 -4.90 22.61
CA VAL A 610 -5.76 -5.19 23.98
C VAL A 610 -5.97 -3.88 24.72
N MET A 611 -7.23 -3.46 24.83
CA MET A 611 -7.62 -2.21 25.49
C MET A 611 -7.84 -2.41 26.99
N LEU A 612 -7.65 -1.34 27.76
CA LEU A 612 -7.76 -1.36 29.22
C LEU A 612 -8.87 -0.42 29.70
N ASP A 613 -9.75 -0.96 30.56
CA ASP A 613 -10.77 -0.16 31.24
C ASP A 613 -10.19 0.56 32.48
N GLU A 614 -11.03 1.35 33.16
CA GLU A 614 -10.65 2.14 34.36
C GLU A 614 -9.99 1.31 35.47
N LYS A 615 -10.28 -0.01 35.52
CA LYS A 615 -9.77 -0.96 36.51
C LYS A 615 -8.65 -1.84 35.94
N PHE A 616 -8.05 -1.45 34.82
CA PHE A 616 -7.03 -2.19 34.08
C PHE A 616 -7.46 -3.62 33.71
N ASN A 617 -8.77 -3.86 33.48
CA ASN A 617 -9.20 -5.14 32.93
C ASN A 617 -8.96 -5.14 31.41
N ALA A 618 -8.41 -6.24 30.90
CA ALA A 618 -8.21 -6.45 29.48
C ALA A 618 -9.54 -6.59 28.71
N LYS A 619 -9.65 -5.86 27.60
CA LYS A 619 -10.73 -5.93 26.62
C LYS A 619 -10.10 -6.11 25.23
N LEU A 620 -10.26 -7.28 24.64
CA LEU A 620 -9.80 -7.54 23.28
C LEU A 620 -10.73 -6.84 22.28
N GLY A 621 -10.15 -6.07 21.37
CA GLY A 621 -10.86 -5.31 20.34
C GLY A 621 -10.27 -5.54 18.94
N ASP A 622 -10.84 -4.83 17.96
CA ASP A 622 -10.50 -4.88 16.54
C ASP A 622 -10.78 -6.23 15.86
N PHE A 623 -12.06 -6.47 15.59
CA PHE A 623 -12.56 -7.69 14.95
C PHE A 623 -12.63 -7.56 13.42
N GLY A 624 -12.00 -6.54 12.81
CA GLY A 624 -12.05 -6.30 11.37
C GLY A 624 -11.54 -7.49 10.53
N LEU A 625 -10.61 -8.29 11.05
CA LEU A 625 -10.10 -9.48 10.37
C LEU A 625 -10.75 -10.80 10.82
N ALA A 626 -11.68 -10.73 11.78
CA ALA A 626 -12.26 -11.88 12.44
C ALA A 626 -13.11 -12.73 11.48
N ARG A 627 -13.22 -14.02 11.78
CA ARG A 627 -13.97 -14.96 10.95
C ARG A 627 -14.79 -15.92 11.79
N LEU A 628 -16.08 -16.01 11.47
CA LEU A 628 -16.99 -17.03 11.98
C LEU A 628 -16.78 -18.32 11.19
N VAL A 629 -16.47 -19.42 11.87
CA VAL A 629 -16.25 -20.72 11.23
C VAL A 629 -17.19 -21.78 11.81
N ASP A 630 -17.86 -22.49 10.93
CA ASP A 630 -18.74 -23.60 11.29
C ASP A 630 -17.92 -24.82 11.72
N HIS A 631 -18.28 -25.43 12.85
CA HIS A 631 -17.61 -26.59 13.44
C HIS A 631 -17.53 -27.79 12.46
N ALA A 632 -18.43 -27.88 11.47
CA ALA A 632 -18.49 -29.00 10.53
C ALA A 632 -17.59 -28.90 9.29
N ARG A 633 -17.03 -27.71 8.94
CA ARG A 633 -16.44 -27.47 7.60
C ARG A 633 -14.93 -27.21 7.55
N GLY A 634 -14.25 -27.16 8.69
CA GLY A 634 -12.79 -26.96 8.78
C GLY A 634 -12.28 -25.62 8.20
N PRO A 635 -10.98 -25.32 8.36
CA PRO A 635 -10.40 -24.05 7.90
C PRO A 635 -10.24 -24.00 6.37
N LYS A 636 -10.93 -23.07 5.71
CA LYS A 636 -10.75 -22.76 4.28
C LYS A 636 -9.51 -21.88 4.06
N THR A 637 -8.86 -21.99 2.90
CA THR A 637 -7.76 -21.10 2.47
C THR A 637 -8.14 -19.64 2.65
N THR A 638 -7.27 -18.88 3.35
CA THR A 638 -7.47 -17.44 3.62
C THR A 638 -6.31 -16.63 3.06
N GLN A 639 -6.58 -15.37 2.75
CA GLN A 639 -5.53 -14.40 2.48
C GLN A 639 -4.70 -14.21 3.77
N LEU A 640 -3.36 -14.14 3.67
CA LEU A 640 -2.49 -13.85 4.80
C LEU A 640 -2.76 -12.41 5.28
N MET A 641 -3.24 -12.27 6.52
CA MET A 641 -3.57 -10.97 7.15
C MET A 641 -3.22 -11.03 8.63
N GLY A 642 -2.80 -9.92 9.22
CA GLY A 642 -2.38 -9.84 10.61
C GLY A 642 -1.07 -9.06 10.73
N THR A 643 -0.65 -8.81 11.97
CA THR A 643 0.51 -7.98 12.25
C THR A 643 1.80 -8.81 12.31
N TRP A 644 2.85 -8.34 11.63
CA TRP A 644 4.17 -9.00 11.62
C TRP A 644 4.71 -9.23 13.03
N GLY A 645 5.30 -10.40 13.26
CA GLY A 645 5.80 -10.84 14.58
C GLY A 645 4.77 -11.56 15.46
N TYR A 646 3.47 -11.35 15.25
CA TYR A 646 2.40 -12.07 15.96
C TYR A 646 1.84 -13.25 15.15
N ALA A 647 2.10 -13.30 13.84
CA ALA A 647 1.59 -14.35 12.97
C ALA A 647 2.31 -15.70 13.16
N ALA A 648 1.53 -16.78 13.29
CA ALA A 648 2.05 -18.13 13.45
C ALA A 648 2.83 -18.62 12.22
N PRO A 649 3.91 -19.41 12.37
CA PRO A 649 4.73 -19.86 11.24
C PRO A 649 3.96 -20.64 10.16
N GLU A 650 3.07 -21.54 10.56
CA GLU A 650 2.21 -22.29 9.64
C GLU A 650 1.15 -21.41 8.98
N TYR A 651 0.72 -20.34 9.63
CA TYR A 651 -0.19 -19.38 9.03
C TYR A 651 0.52 -18.58 7.93
N CYS A 652 1.74 -18.13 8.19
CA CYS A 652 2.60 -17.49 7.20
C CYS A 652 2.89 -18.41 6.00
N ALA A 653 3.09 -19.71 6.24
CA ALA A 653 3.41 -20.68 5.19
C ALA A 653 2.18 -21.10 4.36
N THR A 654 1.01 -21.28 4.99
CA THR A 654 -0.15 -21.91 4.35
C THR A 654 -1.28 -20.93 4.04
N GLY A 655 -1.25 -19.74 4.64
CA GLY A 655 -2.36 -18.79 4.61
C GLY A 655 -3.63 -19.29 5.30
N LYS A 656 -3.62 -20.39 6.07
CA LYS A 656 -4.81 -20.94 6.75
C LYS A 656 -4.86 -20.51 8.21
N ALA A 657 -5.82 -19.66 8.55
CA ALA A 657 -6.06 -19.28 9.95
C ALA A 657 -6.82 -20.39 10.70
N SER A 658 -6.45 -20.62 11.97
CA SER A 658 -7.07 -21.61 12.86
C SER A 658 -7.04 -21.14 14.33
N LYS A 659 -7.69 -21.88 15.24
CA LYS A 659 -7.61 -21.59 16.69
C LYS A 659 -6.15 -21.55 17.16
N GLU A 660 -5.32 -22.46 16.67
CA GLU A 660 -3.90 -22.55 17.00
C GLU A 660 -3.12 -21.31 16.58
N THR A 661 -3.53 -20.64 15.50
CA THR A 661 -2.88 -19.40 15.01
C THR A 661 -3.16 -18.20 15.94
N ASP A 662 -4.37 -18.12 16.49
CA ASP A 662 -4.70 -17.14 17.53
C ASP A 662 -3.98 -17.47 18.85
N VAL A 663 -3.88 -18.76 19.20
CA VAL A 663 -3.12 -19.21 20.39
C VAL A 663 -1.65 -18.81 20.29
N TYR A 664 -1.03 -18.90 19.11
CA TYR A 664 0.32 -18.40 18.90
C TYR A 664 0.43 -16.90 19.17
N SER A 665 -0.47 -16.11 18.57
CA SER A 665 -0.52 -14.65 18.72
C SER A 665 -0.71 -14.26 20.20
N PHE A 666 -1.58 -14.98 20.91
CA PHE A 666 -1.77 -14.87 22.37
C PHE A 666 -0.47 -15.16 23.14
N GLY A 667 0.23 -16.24 22.77
CA GLY A 667 1.53 -16.60 23.37
C GLY A 667 2.55 -15.48 23.24
N VAL A 668 2.63 -14.84 22.07
CA VAL A 668 3.49 -13.67 21.84
C VAL A 668 3.12 -12.52 22.78
N VAL A 669 1.83 -12.17 22.91
CA VAL A 669 1.39 -11.10 23.82
C VAL A 669 1.72 -11.42 25.29
N LEU A 670 1.60 -12.68 25.72
CA LEU A 670 2.04 -13.07 27.07
C LEU A 670 3.53 -12.81 27.28
N LEU A 671 4.36 -13.14 26.29
CA LEU A 671 5.80 -12.91 26.36
C LEU A 671 6.12 -11.40 26.42
N GLU A 672 5.36 -10.56 25.73
CA GLU A 672 5.46 -9.09 25.84
C GLU A 672 5.08 -8.61 27.25
N ILE A 673 3.98 -9.12 27.82
CA ILE A 673 3.53 -8.76 29.18
C ILE A 673 4.61 -9.09 30.22
N GLY A 674 5.17 -10.29 30.14
CA GLY A 674 6.16 -10.79 31.09
C GLY A 674 7.51 -10.10 30.96
N SER A 675 8.03 -9.96 29.73
CA SER A 675 9.35 -9.41 29.47
C SER A 675 9.38 -7.88 29.38
N GLY A 676 8.24 -7.23 29.14
CA GLY A 676 8.16 -5.79 28.88
C GLY A 676 8.84 -5.36 27.58
N ARG A 677 9.09 -6.29 26.65
CA ARG A 677 9.81 -6.07 25.40
C ARG A 677 8.89 -6.25 24.20
N ARG A 678 9.16 -5.47 23.14
CA ARG A 678 8.42 -5.53 21.88
C ARG A 678 8.76 -6.81 21.11
N VAL A 679 7.79 -7.33 20.35
CA VAL A 679 8.02 -8.54 19.53
C VAL A 679 9.11 -8.36 18.46
N ILE A 680 9.23 -7.14 17.92
CA ILE A 680 10.29 -6.70 17.00
C ILE A 680 11.12 -5.65 17.75
N ASP A 681 12.34 -6.02 18.11
CA ASP A 681 13.32 -5.16 18.76
C ASP A 681 14.55 -5.06 17.84
N SER A 682 14.81 -3.85 17.33
CA SER A 682 15.83 -3.56 16.32
C SER A 682 17.25 -3.92 16.75
N GLU A 683 17.50 -4.08 18.06
CA GLU A 683 18.83 -4.35 18.61
C GLU A 683 19.22 -5.84 18.58
N ARG A 684 18.28 -6.77 18.35
CA ARG A 684 18.48 -8.19 18.70
C ARG A 684 18.66 -9.16 17.54
N GLY A 685 18.25 -8.77 16.33
CA GLY A 685 18.29 -9.64 15.14
C GLY A 685 17.36 -10.88 15.18
N LEU A 686 16.86 -11.26 16.36
CA LEU A 686 16.00 -12.43 16.64
C LEU A 686 14.60 -12.00 17.12
N GLY A 687 13.55 -12.75 16.77
CA GLY A 687 12.20 -12.53 17.29
C GLY A 687 12.05 -12.81 18.79
N LEU A 688 11.15 -12.10 19.48
CA LEU A 688 11.00 -12.18 20.96
C LEU A 688 10.80 -13.61 21.49
N ALA A 689 9.94 -14.40 20.84
CA ALA A 689 9.68 -15.80 21.24
C ALA A 689 10.94 -16.67 21.14
N GLN A 690 11.75 -16.45 20.12
CA GLN A 690 12.99 -17.17 19.92
C GLN A 690 14.06 -16.77 20.93
N TRP A 691 14.22 -15.47 21.20
CA TRP A 691 15.13 -14.98 22.22
C TRP A 691 14.78 -15.53 23.61
N LEU A 692 13.49 -15.51 23.99
CA LEU A 692 13.03 -16.06 25.27
C LEU A 692 13.19 -17.58 25.36
N TRP A 693 13.06 -18.29 24.24
CA TRP A 693 13.33 -19.73 24.21
C TRP A 693 14.81 -20.03 24.48
N MET A 694 15.74 -19.19 24.04
CA MET A 694 17.17 -19.35 24.38
C MET A 694 17.46 -19.12 25.87
N GLN A 695 16.58 -18.39 26.56
CA GLN A 695 16.63 -18.18 28.01
C GLN A 695 15.87 -19.27 28.79
N TYR A 696 15.31 -20.28 28.11
CA TYR A 696 14.61 -21.40 28.75
C TYR A 696 15.59 -22.31 29.53
N GLY A 697 15.22 -22.61 30.79
CA GLY A 697 15.99 -23.45 31.70
C GLY A 697 15.58 -23.20 33.16
N PRO A 698 15.95 -24.08 34.10
CA PRO A 698 15.59 -23.93 35.51
C PRO A 698 16.08 -22.58 36.05
N ASP A 699 15.18 -21.84 36.70
CA ASP A 699 15.36 -20.50 37.27
C ASP A 699 15.72 -19.35 36.30
N LYS A 700 15.89 -19.60 34.99
CA LYS A 700 16.32 -18.55 34.04
C LYS A 700 15.19 -17.67 33.52
N LEU A 701 13.97 -18.19 33.40
CA LEU A 701 12.84 -17.42 32.87
C LEU A 701 12.42 -16.25 33.78
N ALA A 702 12.56 -16.41 35.09
CA ALA A 702 12.32 -15.32 36.04
C ALA A 702 13.29 -14.14 35.83
N HIS A 703 14.50 -14.39 35.32
CA HIS A 703 15.48 -13.35 34.99
C HIS A 703 15.16 -12.62 33.67
N ALA A 704 14.29 -13.19 32.84
CA ALA A 704 13.85 -12.59 31.58
C ALA A 704 12.60 -11.71 31.74
N VAL A 705 12.06 -11.62 32.97
CA VAL A 705 10.98 -10.70 33.35
C VAL A 705 11.46 -9.26 33.21
N ASP A 706 10.53 -8.36 32.87
CA ASP A 706 10.78 -6.93 32.73
C ASP A 706 11.58 -6.35 33.90
N SER A 707 12.78 -5.85 33.61
CA SER A 707 13.69 -5.32 34.63
C SER A 707 13.11 -4.11 35.37
N ARG A 708 12.13 -3.41 34.79
CA ARG A 708 11.43 -2.28 35.42
C ARG A 708 10.57 -2.71 36.62
N LEU A 709 10.22 -3.99 36.73
CA LEU A 709 9.48 -4.54 37.88
C LEU A 709 10.39 -4.82 39.09
N GLY A 710 11.72 -4.80 38.92
CA GLY A 710 12.67 -5.08 40.00
C GLY A 710 12.44 -6.46 40.61
N LYS A 711 12.12 -6.51 41.92
CA LYS A 711 11.73 -7.75 42.64
C LYS A 711 10.23 -7.83 42.92
N ASP A 712 9.45 -6.87 42.43
CA ASP A 712 8.02 -6.72 42.73
C ASP A 712 7.15 -7.53 41.75
N PHE A 713 7.34 -8.86 41.78
CA PHE A 713 6.53 -9.81 41.03
C PHE A 713 6.49 -11.18 41.70
N ASP A 714 5.39 -11.90 41.51
CA ASP A 714 5.27 -13.29 41.99
C ASP A 714 6.03 -14.20 41.03
N LYS A 715 7.10 -14.83 41.53
CA LYS A 715 7.99 -15.70 40.73
C LYS A 715 7.23 -16.88 40.12
N LYS A 716 6.29 -17.50 40.83
CA LYS A 716 5.51 -18.64 40.33
C LYS A 716 4.57 -18.21 39.21
N GLN A 717 3.92 -17.06 39.36
CA GLN A 717 3.07 -16.49 38.32
C GLN A 717 3.88 -16.10 37.09
N ALA A 718 5.07 -15.52 37.27
CA ALA A 718 5.95 -15.12 36.18
C ALA A 718 6.47 -16.32 35.39
N GLU A 719 6.91 -17.36 36.09
CA GLU A 719 7.30 -18.63 35.45
C GLU A 719 6.13 -19.25 34.68
N ALA A 720 4.94 -19.31 35.28
CA ALA A 720 3.74 -19.82 34.61
C ALA A 720 3.41 -19.00 33.35
N LEU A 721 3.44 -17.66 33.42
CA LEU A 721 3.13 -16.78 32.31
C LEU A 721 4.14 -16.91 31.16
N MET A 722 5.44 -16.91 31.46
CA MET A 722 6.50 -17.07 30.45
C MET A 722 6.44 -18.46 29.81
N MET A 723 6.11 -19.49 30.60
CA MET A 723 5.98 -20.86 30.13
C MET A 723 4.79 -21.07 29.22
N VAL A 724 3.63 -20.56 29.61
CA VAL A 724 2.45 -20.59 28.76
C VAL A 724 2.72 -19.78 27.49
N GLY A 725 3.35 -18.60 27.60
CA GLY A 725 3.76 -17.79 26.45
C GLY A 725 4.59 -18.57 25.43
N LEU A 726 5.65 -19.25 25.87
CA LEU A 726 6.52 -20.05 25.00
C LEU A 726 5.79 -21.28 24.42
N ARG A 727 4.97 -21.98 25.21
CA ARG A 727 4.17 -23.13 24.73
C ARG A 727 3.12 -22.73 23.71
N CYS A 728 2.48 -21.58 23.90
CA CYS A 728 1.54 -21.01 22.96
C CYS A 728 2.27 -20.53 21.69
N ALA A 729 3.45 -19.92 21.82
CA ALA A 729 4.30 -19.50 20.71
C ALA A 729 5.14 -20.64 20.08
N HIS A 730 4.77 -21.91 20.31
CA HIS A 730 5.49 -23.06 19.77
C HIS A 730 5.44 -23.07 18.23
N PRO A 731 6.56 -23.33 17.51
CA PRO A 731 6.58 -23.29 16.04
C PRO A 731 5.68 -24.31 15.35
N ILE A 732 5.40 -25.44 16.01
CA ILE A 732 4.51 -26.50 15.55
C ILE A 732 3.13 -26.30 16.19
N ALA A 733 2.10 -26.11 15.36
CA ALA A 733 0.72 -25.81 15.79
C ALA A 733 0.13 -26.87 16.73
N THR A 734 0.28 -28.16 16.40
CA THR A 734 -0.27 -29.28 17.18
C THR A 734 0.42 -29.49 18.53
N SER A 735 1.56 -28.85 18.77
CA SER A 735 2.25 -28.89 20.05
C SER A 735 1.84 -27.75 21.00
N ARG A 736 1.04 -26.79 20.51
CA ARG A 736 0.50 -25.70 21.33
C ARG A 736 -0.60 -26.25 22.25
N PRO A 737 -0.72 -25.74 23.49
CA PRO A 737 -1.83 -26.10 24.36
C PRO A 737 -3.15 -25.56 23.79
N SER A 738 -4.27 -26.16 24.17
CA SER A 738 -5.57 -25.48 24.01
C SER A 738 -5.57 -24.19 24.85
N ILE A 739 -6.46 -23.26 24.52
CA ILE A 739 -6.59 -22.04 25.31
C ILE A 739 -7.09 -22.34 26.74
N GLU A 740 -7.88 -23.41 26.92
CA GLU A 740 -8.30 -23.91 28.22
C GLU A 740 -7.12 -24.43 29.05
N ASP A 741 -6.24 -25.24 28.45
CA ASP A 741 -5.02 -25.73 29.11
C ASP A 741 -4.10 -24.56 29.51
N ALA A 742 -3.95 -23.57 28.62
CA ALA A 742 -3.18 -22.37 28.89
C ALA A 742 -3.75 -21.58 30.07
N MET A 743 -5.08 -21.43 30.13
CA MET A 743 -5.78 -20.79 31.25
C MET A 743 -5.58 -21.53 32.57
N ASP A 744 -5.63 -22.86 32.56
CA ASP A 744 -5.50 -23.66 33.77
C ASP A 744 -4.11 -23.54 34.40
N VAL A 745 -3.07 -23.46 33.57
CA VAL A 745 -1.71 -23.17 34.01
C VAL A 745 -1.58 -21.72 34.52
N LEU A 746 -2.17 -20.74 33.83
CA LEU A 746 -2.24 -19.34 34.32
C LEU A 746 -3.11 -19.17 35.58
N ASN A 747 -3.93 -20.15 35.93
CA ASN A 747 -4.69 -20.19 37.18
C ASN A 747 -3.97 -20.95 38.29
N LEU A 748 -2.77 -21.49 38.03
CA LEU A 748 -1.98 -22.30 38.97
C LEU A 748 -2.78 -23.49 39.54
N LYS A 749 -3.65 -24.11 38.73
CA LYS A 749 -4.43 -25.28 39.18
C LYS A 749 -3.49 -26.45 39.48
N ALA A 750 -3.57 -26.99 40.71
CA ALA A 750 -2.61 -27.92 41.30
C ALA A 750 -2.33 -29.23 40.54
N LYS A 751 -3.18 -29.61 39.57
CA LYS A 751 -3.05 -30.86 38.78
C LYS A 751 -2.30 -30.69 37.45
N MET A 752 -2.03 -29.46 37.00
CA MET A 752 -1.33 -29.22 35.74
C MET A 752 0.08 -28.68 36.01
N LYS A 753 1.09 -29.55 35.87
CA LYS A 753 2.47 -29.08 35.70
C LYS A 753 2.67 -28.67 34.24
N PRO A 754 3.41 -27.58 33.95
CA PRO A 754 3.77 -27.25 32.58
C PRO A 754 4.53 -28.43 31.97
N ARG A 755 4.10 -28.92 30.80
CA ARG A 755 4.92 -29.87 30.03
C ARG A 755 6.23 -29.16 29.68
N GLU A 756 7.36 -29.82 29.93
CA GLU A 756 8.67 -29.24 29.63
C GLU A 756 8.80 -28.98 28.13
N LEU A 757 9.30 -27.79 27.79
CA LEU A 757 9.68 -27.46 26.43
C LEU A 757 11.02 -28.13 26.09
N PRO A 758 11.25 -28.48 24.81
CA PRO A 758 12.56 -28.94 24.39
C PRO A 758 13.60 -27.82 24.54
N LEU A 759 14.80 -28.20 25.00
CA LEU A 759 15.94 -27.29 25.20
C LEU A 759 16.39 -26.59 23.90
N LYS A 760 16.10 -27.19 22.74
CA LYS A 760 16.30 -26.61 21.42
C LYS A 760 14.95 -26.35 20.76
N ILE A 761 14.82 -25.20 20.10
CA ILE A 761 13.61 -24.85 19.35
C ILE A 761 13.37 -25.90 18.25
N PRO A 762 12.21 -26.58 18.23
CA PRO A 762 11.88 -27.53 17.19
C PRO A 762 11.78 -26.84 15.83
N GLN A 763 12.35 -27.47 14.81
CA GLN A 763 12.16 -27.03 13.43
C GLN A 763 10.78 -27.47 12.95
N SER A 764 10.02 -26.53 12.39
CA SER A 764 8.72 -26.83 11.79
C SER A 764 8.93 -27.74 10.56
N ALA A 765 8.01 -28.66 10.25
CA ALA A 765 8.10 -29.47 9.02
C ALA A 765 8.05 -28.60 7.74
N HIS A 766 7.58 -27.36 7.85
CA HIS A 766 7.64 -26.35 6.79
C HIS A 766 8.96 -25.58 6.75
N SER A 767 9.95 -25.96 7.57
CA SER A 767 11.30 -25.38 7.59
C SER A 767 12.39 -26.30 7.02
N ILE A 768 12.05 -27.23 6.13
CA ILE A 768 13.03 -28.10 5.46
C ILE A 768 12.78 -28.14 3.94
N ASP A 769 13.51 -27.28 3.22
CA ASP A 769 14.35 -27.77 2.12
C ASP A 769 15.71 -27.03 2.17
N ARG A 770 16.67 -27.64 2.87
CA ARG A 770 18.03 -27.13 3.10
C ARG A 770 18.97 -27.44 1.93
N LYS A 771 18.51 -27.27 0.69
CA LYS A 771 19.34 -27.33 -0.53
C LYS A 771 19.08 -26.19 -1.52
N VAL A 772 18.63 -25.04 -1.03
CA VAL A 772 18.70 -23.77 -1.76
C VAL A 772 19.70 -22.87 -1.03
N SER A 773 20.60 -22.25 -1.79
CA SER A 773 21.78 -21.50 -1.36
C SER A 773 21.53 -20.52 -0.20
N PRO A 774 22.52 -20.27 0.68
CA PRO A 774 22.33 -19.65 1.98
C PRO A 774 21.96 -18.17 1.83
N GLY A 775 20.70 -17.83 2.06
CA GLY A 775 20.24 -16.44 1.98
C GLY A 775 18.90 -16.15 2.64
N CYS A 776 18.10 -17.18 2.91
CA CYS A 776 16.81 -17.07 3.58
C CYS A 776 16.87 -17.87 4.89
N LEU A 777 16.47 -17.25 6.00
CA LEU A 777 16.55 -17.73 7.39
C LEU A 777 17.91 -17.47 8.07
N GLY A 778 18.21 -16.18 8.27
CA GLY A 778 18.93 -15.77 9.48
C GLY A 778 17.90 -15.68 10.60
N PHE A 779 18.01 -16.59 11.56
CA PHE A 779 17.26 -16.59 12.80
C PHE A 779 17.50 -15.33 13.62
#